data_AF-A0AAW6E008-F1
#
_entry.id   AF-A0AAW6E008-F1
#
_cell.length_a   1.000
_cell.length_b   1.000
_cell.length_c   1.000
_cell.angle_alpha   90.00
_cell.angle_beta   90.00
_cell.angle_gamma   90.00
#
_symmetry.space_group_name_H-M   'P 1'
#
loop_
_entity.id
_entity.type
_entity.pdbx_description
1 polymer ?
#
loop_
_entity_poly.entity_id
_entity_poly.type
_entity_poly.pdbx_seq_one_letter_code
_entity_poly.pdbx_strand_id
1 'polypeptide(L)'
;MALNKLYYVYGLDTACLYTPEESAIEQKIIKARCLRATLKDRIAKQKITPCLCKGKKPIANKDNKTPYVGKHQKRLRFLNDYIASHKALLKQELAKNVSLTRTVIPDKLNIRRQISIFGSSLTRYFNLKERELNEEIVIVKVYFFDVAKSIVKNGFYMNGHKYVFFSSSAGQIRTKKLVAVREDLLNKYWNALTAGLTIEKINEQGGMNVNKFLAYLALCNSATDLWCDFDIDECIVVDDFETLVHGTVDFIDDKTYRIERQEMNIPITHTDGCGMILPELSTKNFMTRLPWVKGLLASFDFVKFIKDNNCDPVITDVYGDKHNILEENIKIIFTKSQFKMWKYYSNWGEYKNNFKKYGSTAGKCNIEEGYIPYATINYQMIQTLIDTTDNEIAALARKSMNDIRNLATDKATMLKVFGATSYNKNMNGFQKCLKLYPELLSDPYSRATLKDIKHSLETDQWAAKFKTSGKYTFVVPDLYAFCEYLFLHISNPKGLLNNGEVSCKLFKDNIELDCLRSPHLYIEHAIRTNRHVDSWFNTDAIYTSCADCISKVLQFDNDGDKLLVIPDETLINLAKRNLQKYDIVPLFYNMAKAGAKELTPDSLYDGLICAYTGGNIGEISNAITKVWNSGVIDQEKINVVKWLCMENNFVIDYAKTLYKPVRPDWVNEIISKHVKSRVPHFFQYAKGKEINQVEERGLNTVDRIKSLTPIQKLNFNFKNDNVGKFDYRFLLKNEEIEVDENVLQRFRDISSNLRFCDSDGTALNYQAVYDQAKEEMLMLGHNIDDVVDMLVEDLFHSRRVEKKKAFWEMFGEVVYEHLSNNLSQNYIQCAHCQKRFYRENPKQIYCNKCQNKKSIKANTKILQCAGCGKTITVSTRCHREAYCPECKIHARNAARLRAYYKNKYLV
;
A
#
# COMPACT_ATOMS: atom_id res chain seq x y z
N MET A 1 -16.54 7.91 -5.53
CA MET A 1 -15.41 7.08 -5.09
C MET A 1 -15.58 6.77 -3.62
N ALA A 2 -15.83 5.51 -3.30
CA ALA A 2 -16.15 5.06 -1.95
C ALA A 2 -15.01 5.29 -0.96
N LEU A 3 -13.77 5.27 -1.46
CA LEU A 3 -12.57 5.61 -0.69
C LEU A 3 -12.50 7.10 -0.27
N ASN A 4 -13.34 7.96 -0.84
CA ASN A 4 -13.45 9.37 -0.43
C ASN A 4 -14.56 9.61 0.58
N LYS A 5 -15.51 8.65 0.73
CA LYS A 5 -16.64 8.76 1.66
C LYS A 5 -16.27 8.11 2.98
N LEU A 6 -16.06 8.93 4.00
CA LEU A 6 -15.67 8.49 5.34
C LEU A 6 -16.89 8.52 6.28
N TYR A 7 -17.09 7.42 6.99
CA TYR A 7 -18.12 7.29 8.03
C TYR A 7 -17.43 7.00 9.35
N TYR A 8 -17.72 7.78 10.39
CA TYR A 8 -17.12 7.58 11.70
C TYR A 8 -17.96 6.59 12.50
N VAL A 9 -17.31 5.57 13.06
CA VAL A 9 -17.96 4.53 13.87
C VAL A 9 -17.14 4.25 15.13
N TYR A 10 -17.71 3.58 16.12
CA TYR A 10 -16.94 3.21 17.31
C TYR A 10 -16.02 2.00 17.04
N GLY A 11 -14.73 2.20 17.31
CA GLY A 11 -13.68 1.18 17.43
C GLY A 11 -13.44 0.84 18.89
N LEU A 12 -14.12 -0.18 19.40
CA LEU A 12 -14.04 -0.61 20.78
C LEU A 12 -13.01 -1.71 20.98
N ASP A 13 -12.63 -1.94 22.23
CA ASP A 13 -11.91 -3.13 22.64
C ASP A 13 -12.71 -3.89 23.70
N THR A 14 -12.32 -5.14 23.99
CA THR A 14 -13.04 -5.97 24.98
C THR A 14 -13.13 -5.33 26.36
N ALA A 15 -12.23 -4.41 26.73
CA ALA A 15 -12.29 -3.72 28.03
C ALA A 15 -13.39 -2.65 28.10
N CYS A 16 -13.98 -2.27 26.96
CA CYS A 16 -15.13 -1.37 26.93
C CYS A 16 -16.44 -2.07 27.38
N LEU A 17 -16.42 -3.40 27.52
CA LEU A 17 -17.57 -4.26 27.80
C LEU A 17 -17.41 -5.03 29.11
N TYR A 18 -16.51 -4.57 29.98
CA TYR A 18 -16.30 -5.19 31.29
C TYR A 18 -17.42 -4.85 32.27
N THR A 19 -17.73 -5.79 33.16
CA THR A 19 -18.57 -5.52 34.33
C THR A 19 -17.84 -4.55 35.29
N PRO A 20 -18.54 -3.96 36.28
CA PRO A 20 -17.90 -3.13 37.30
C PRO A 20 -16.75 -3.84 38.03
N GLU A 21 -16.91 -5.13 38.35
CA GLU A 21 -15.92 -5.95 39.05
C GLU A 21 -14.69 -6.21 38.17
N GLU A 22 -14.90 -6.61 36.92
CA GLU A 22 -13.84 -6.82 35.94
C GLU A 22 -13.04 -5.53 35.70
N SER A 23 -13.75 -4.39 35.60
CA SER A 23 -13.17 -3.06 35.45
C SER A 23 -12.32 -2.66 36.65
N ALA A 24 -12.78 -2.95 37.87
CA ALA A 24 -12.02 -2.68 39.10
C ALA A 24 -10.70 -3.47 39.15
N ILE A 25 -10.71 -4.74 38.69
CA ILE A 25 -9.48 -5.54 38.59
C ILE A 25 -8.55 -4.97 37.51
N GLU A 26 -9.07 -4.61 36.34
CA GLU A 26 -8.27 -4.02 35.26
C GLU A 26 -7.58 -2.72 35.70
N GLN A 27 -8.30 -1.85 36.41
CA GLN A 27 -7.73 -0.59 36.92
C GLN A 27 -6.52 -0.84 37.84
N LYS A 28 -6.55 -1.88 38.68
CA LYS A 28 -5.39 -2.28 39.52
C LYS A 28 -4.19 -2.69 38.64
N ILE A 29 -4.44 -3.45 37.57
CA ILE A 29 -3.40 -3.85 36.60
C ILE A 29 -2.80 -2.63 35.89
N ILE A 30 -3.64 -1.70 35.42
CA ILE A 30 -3.20 -0.48 34.73
C ILE A 30 -2.32 0.38 35.65
N LYS A 31 -2.78 0.65 36.88
CA LYS A 31 -2.00 1.39 37.88
C LYS A 31 -0.62 0.75 38.12
N ALA A 32 -0.57 -0.57 38.29
CA ALA A 32 0.69 -1.30 38.47
C ALA A 32 1.61 -1.22 37.24
N ARG A 33 1.06 -1.27 36.02
CA ARG A 33 1.82 -1.11 34.77
C ARG A 33 2.44 0.28 34.64
N CYS A 34 1.68 1.33 34.96
CA CYS A 34 2.19 2.71 34.95
C CYS A 34 3.34 2.87 35.95
N LEU A 35 3.16 2.39 37.18
CA LEU A 35 4.22 2.40 38.19
C LEU A 35 5.47 1.64 37.71
N ARG A 36 5.29 0.49 37.07
CA ARG A 36 6.40 -0.31 36.51
C ARG A 36 7.14 0.44 35.40
N ALA A 37 6.43 1.12 34.50
CA ALA A 37 7.04 1.91 33.43
C ALA A 37 7.87 3.07 34.00
N THR A 38 7.29 3.86 34.91
CA THR A 38 7.99 4.94 35.62
C THR A 38 9.23 4.44 36.35
N LEU A 39 9.15 3.24 36.96
CA LEU A 39 10.29 2.63 37.64
C LEU A 39 11.40 2.21 36.66
N LYS A 40 11.05 1.63 35.51
CA LYS A 40 12.02 1.29 34.45
C LYS A 40 12.73 2.53 33.92
N ASP A 41 11.99 3.60 33.67
CA ASP A 41 12.55 4.87 33.21
C ASP A 41 13.52 5.47 34.24
N ARG A 42 13.17 5.43 35.52
CA ARG A 42 14.08 5.88 36.60
C ARG A 42 15.36 5.06 36.64
N ILE A 43 15.27 3.73 36.52
CA ILE A 43 16.45 2.84 36.49
C ILE A 43 17.30 3.13 35.24
N ALA A 44 16.68 3.34 34.08
CA ALA A 44 17.38 3.65 32.83
C ALA A 44 18.12 4.99 32.93
N LYS A 45 17.45 6.04 33.44
CA LYS A 45 18.07 7.36 33.67
C LYS A 45 19.22 7.31 34.67
N GLN A 46 19.13 6.48 35.72
CA GLN A 46 20.22 6.27 36.68
C GLN A 46 21.45 5.56 36.07
N LYS A 47 21.28 4.76 35.01
CA LYS A 47 22.39 4.13 34.29
C LYS A 47 23.11 5.07 33.32
N ILE A 48 22.52 6.23 32.98
CA ILE A 48 23.00 7.16 31.94
C ILE A 48 23.69 8.39 32.56
N THR A 49 24.02 8.40 33.86
CA THR A 49 24.83 9.47 34.47
C THR A 49 26.31 9.07 34.52
N PRO A 50 27.14 9.26 33.47
CA PRO A 50 28.57 9.35 33.66
C PRO A 50 28.86 10.70 34.32
N CYS A 51 29.58 10.68 35.43
CA CYS A 51 30.09 11.90 36.06
C CYS A 51 31.05 12.62 35.09
N LEU A 52 30.52 13.61 34.37
CA LEU A 52 31.32 14.63 33.69
C LEU A 52 31.86 15.61 34.74
N CYS A 53 32.86 15.17 35.49
CA CYS A 53 33.73 16.06 36.26
C CYS A 53 35.10 16.05 35.60
N LYS A 54 35.45 17.17 34.95
CA LYS A 54 36.74 17.41 34.30
C LYS A 54 37.91 17.08 35.25
N GLY A 55 38.84 16.23 34.79
CA GLY A 55 40.26 16.38 35.11
C GLY A 55 40.84 15.78 36.40
N LYS A 56 40.33 14.67 36.96
CA LYS A 56 41.08 13.91 37.98
C LYS A 56 41.08 12.40 37.70
N LYS A 57 42.27 11.78 37.82
CA LYS A 57 42.51 10.33 37.62
C LYS A 57 41.54 9.50 38.48
N PRO A 58 41.11 8.32 37.98
CA PRO A 58 40.18 7.48 38.71
C PRO A 58 40.85 6.90 39.96
N ILE A 59 40.38 7.31 41.14
CA ILE A 59 40.65 6.61 42.39
C ILE A 59 39.72 5.40 42.41
N ALA A 60 40.31 4.21 42.47
CA ALA A 60 39.58 2.97 42.66
C ALA A 60 38.95 2.95 44.06
N ASN A 61 37.69 3.36 44.17
CA ASN A 61 36.90 3.07 45.36
C ASN A 61 36.44 1.60 45.29
N LYS A 62 37.19 0.74 45.98
CA LYS A 62 36.61 -0.40 46.70
C LYS A 62 35.58 0.16 47.69
N ASP A 63 34.46 -0.53 47.85
CA ASP A 63 33.35 -0.25 48.76
C ASP A 63 32.35 0.85 48.32
N ASN A 64 31.34 0.42 47.55
CA ASN A 64 29.93 0.63 47.91
C ASN A 64 28.98 -0.10 46.95
N LYS A 65 28.45 -1.25 47.38
CA LYS A 65 27.23 -1.84 46.82
C LYS A 65 26.10 -0.82 47.02
N THR A 66 25.64 -0.15 45.96
CA THR A 66 24.51 0.78 46.01
C THR A 66 23.24 0.05 46.46
N PRO A 67 22.68 0.31 47.66
CA PRO A 67 21.49 -0.39 48.18
C PRO A 67 20.22 -0.12 47.34
N TYR A 68 20.25 0.95 46.55
CA TYR A 68 19.12 1.49 45.80
C TYR A 68 18.74 0.66 44.57
N VAL A 69 19.71 0.09 43.85
CA VAL A 69 19.46 -0.72 42.65
C VAL A 69 18.73 -2.03 42.99
N GLY A 70 19.11 -2.67 44.10
CA GLY A 70 18.45 -3.88 44.60
C GLY A 70 17.01 -3.65 45.06
N LYS A 71 16.71 -2.49 45.68
CA LYS A 71 15.34 -2.12 46.10
C LYS A 71 14.42 -1.88 44.90
N HIS A 72 14.93 -1.24 43.84
CA HIS A 72 14.18 -1.02 42.61
C HIS A 72 13.93 -2.32 41.83
N GLN A 73 14.90 -3.24 41.78
CA GLN A 73 14.71 -4.56 41.19
C GLN A 73 13.67 -5.40 41.95
N LYS A 74 13.71 -5.41 43.29
CA LYS A 74 12.68 -6.08 44.12
C LYS A 74 11.28 -5.50 43.88
N ARG A 75 11.14 -4.18 43.80
CA ARG A 75 9.87 -3.51 43.44
C ARG A 75 9.39 -3.86 42.04
N LEU A 76 10.30 -3.97 41.06
CA LEU A 76 9.95 -4.37 39.71
C LEU A 76 9.44 -5.82 39.67
N ARG A 77 10.08 -6.73 40.42
CA ARG A 77 9.63 -8.12 40.58
C ARG A 77 8.24 -8.18 41.22
N PHE A 78 8.04 -7.50 42.35
CA PHE A 78 6.72 -7.40 42.99
C PHE A 78 5.64 -6.87 42.04
N LEU A 79 5.91 -5.80 41.29
CA LEU A 79 4.94 -5.26 40.32
C LEU A 79 4.64 -6.25 39.20
N ASN A 80 5.63 -7.02 38.72
CA ASN A 80 5.40 -8.07 37.74
C ASN A 80 4.52 -9.20 38.29
N ASP A 81 4.80 -9.66 39.51
CA ASP A 81 4.03 -10.71 40.18
C ASP A 81 2.59 -10.23 40.48
N TYR A 82 2.43 -8.99 40.96
CA TYR A 82 1.14 -8.35 41.19
C TYR A 82 0.32 -8.25 39.90
N ILE A 83 0.93 -7.80 38.80
CA ILE A 83 0.29 -7.75 37.47
C ILE A 83 -0.12 -9.15 37.02
N ALA A 84 0.73 -10.15 37.20
CA ALA A 84 0.45 -11.53 36.79
C ALA A 84 -0.73 -12.12 37.58
N SER A 85 -0.72 -11.95 38.91
CA SER A 85 -1.80 -12.38 39.81
C SER A 85 -3.14 -11.71 39.45
N HIS A 86 -3.17 -10.39 39.28
CA HIS A 86 -4.41 -9.68 38.95
C HIS A 86 -4.91 -10.00 37.53
N LYS A 87 -4.01 -10.30 36.59
CA LYS A 87 -4.42 -10.82 35.28
C LYS A 87 -5.08 -12.19 35.37
N ALA A 88 -4.60 -13.07 36.26
CA ALA A 88 -5.21 -14.37 36.48
C ALA A 88 -6.61 -14.21 37.11
N LEU A 89 -6.74 -13.34 38.11
CA LEU A 89 -8.04 -12.98 38.70
C LEU A 89 -9.01 -12.42 37.65
N LEU A 90 -8.55 -11.48 36.81
CA LEU A 90 -9.37 -10.93 35.74
C LEU A 90 -9.85 -12.03 34.79
N LYS A 91 -8.97 -12.94 34.34
CA LYS A 91 -9.37 -14.06 33.48
C LYS A 91 -10.42 -14.96 34.13
N GLN A 92 -10.28 -15.26 35.41
CA GLN A 92 -11.25 -16.06 36.14
C GLN A 92 -12.61 -15.37 36.19
N GLU A 93 -12.64 -14.07 36.45
CA GLU A 93 -13.88 -13.29 36.49
C GLU A 93 -14.55 -13.20 35.12
N LEU A 94 -13.77 -12.93 34.07
CA LEU A 94 -14.25 -12.91 32.69
C LEU A 94 -14.89 -14.26 32.29
N ALA A 95 -14.29 -15.38 32.70
CA ALA A 95 -14.79 -16.72 32.40
C ALA A 95 -16.16 -17.02 33.06
N LYS A 96 -16.41 -16.52 34.27
CA LYS A 96 -17.72 -16.65 34.94
C LYS A 96 -18.82 -15.91 34.19
N ASN A 97 -18.46 -14.80 33.55
CA ASN A 97 -19.37 -13.83 32.96
C ASN A 97 -19.56 -14.01 31.44
N VAL A 98 -19.26 -15.20 30.89
CA VAL A 98 -19.42 -15.49 29.46
C VAL A 98 -20.90 -15.51 29.03
N SER A 99 -21.80 -15.96 29.91
CA SER A 99 -23.25 -16.04 29.65
C SER A 99 -23.96 -14.69 29.70
N LEU A 100 -23.29 -13.63 30.18
CA LEU A 100 -23.90 -12.31 30.27
C LEU A 100 -24.08 -11.69 28.88
N THR A 101 -25.16 -10.92 28.73
CA THR A 101 -25.26 -9.89 27.69
C THR A 101 -24.66 -8.62 28.28
N ARG A 102 -23.53 -8.19 27.74
CA ARG A 102 -22.74 -7.08 28.31
C ARG A 102 -23.30 -5.73 27.88
N THR A 103 -22.93 -4.67 28.58
CA THR A 103 -23.25 -3.29 28.20
C THR A 103 -21.96 -2.49 28.05
N VAL A 104 -21.87 -1.66 27.02
CA VAL A 104 -20.72 -0.76 26.83
C VAL A 104 -20.69 0.26 27.95
N ILE A 105 -19.52 0.46 28.55
CA ILE A 105 -19.30 1.46 29.59
C ILE A 105 -19.38 2.87 28.96
N PRO A 106 -20.34 3.74 29.37
CA PRO A 106 -20.54 5.04 28.73
C PRO A 106 -19.29 5.92 28.67
N ASP A 107 -18.49 5.98 29.74
CA ASP A 107 -17.24 6.78 29.79
C ASP A 107 -16.19 6.35 28.75
N LYS A 108 -16.32 5.14 28.18
CA LYS A 108 -15.41 4.64 27.14
C LYS A 108 -15.81 5.14 25.75
N LEU A 109 -17.03 5.64 25.55
CA LEU A 109 -17.51 6.20 24.29
C LEU A 109 -16.99 7.63 24.12
N ASN A 110 -15.78 7.76 23.58
CA ASN A 110 -15.15 9.05 23.34
C ASN A 110 -14.51 9.12 21.95
N ILE A 111 -14.17 10.34 21.51
CA ILE A 111 -13.59 10.62 20.19
C ILE A 111 -12.35 9.77 19.87
N ARG A 112 -11.51 9.45 20.87
CA ARG A 112 -10.29 8.65 20.65
C ARG A 112 -10.60 7.21 20.23
N ARG A 113 -11.83 6.75 20.46
CA ARG A 113 -12.33 5.44 20.03
C ARG A 113 -13.21 5.51 18.79
N GLN A 114 -13.36 6.66 18.16
CA GLN A 114 -13.95 6.71 16.84
C GLN A 114 -12.91 6.25 15.80
N ILE A 115 -13.35 5.59 14.75
CA ILE A 115 -12.53 5.16 13.63
C ILE A 115 -13.29 5.43 12.34
N SER A 116 -12.58 5.65 11.24
CA SER A 116 -13.22 5.81 9.94
C SER A 116 -13.38 4.46 9.23
N ILE A 117 -14.56 4.22 8.65
CA ILE A 117 -14.80 3.20 7.64
C ILE A 117 -15.19 3.87 6.32
N PHE A 118 -15.01 3.16 5.21
CA PHE A 118 -15.37 3.65 3.88
C PHE A 118 -16.79 3.24 3.48
N GLY A 119 -17.35 3.92 2.49
CA GLY A 119 -18.65 3.55 1.93
C GLY A 119 -18.70 2.11 1.41
N SER A 120 -19.70 1.36 1.84
CA SER A 120 -19.98 -0.03 1.49
C SER A 120 -21.49 -0.28 1.36
N SER A 121 -21.91 -1.45 0.89
CA SER A 121 -23.34 -1.78 0.81
C SER A 121 -23.98 -1.79 2.19
N LEU A 122 -23.25 -2.27 3.21
CA LEU A 122 -23.71 -2.22 4.60
C LEU A 122 -23.97 -0.78 5.07
N THR A 123 -23.03 0.15 4.82
CA THR A 123 -23.23 1.56 5.21
C THR A 123 -24.42 2.21 4.51
N ARG A 124 -24.70 1.80 3.26
CA ARG A 124 -25.83 2.31 2.48
C ARG A 124 -27.16 1.82 3.03
N TYR A 125 -27.30 0.53 3.32
CA TYR A 125 -28.53 -0.01 3.90
C TYR A 125 -28.83 0.55 5.29
N PHE A 126 -27.79 0.74 6.10
CA PHE A 126 -27.94 1.33 7.43
C PHE A 126 -28.11 2.85 7.40
N ASN A 127 -28.07 3.46 6.21
CA ASN A 127 -28.24 4.90 6.00
C ASN A 127 -27.27 5.74 6.85
N LEU A 128 -26.00 5.33 6.88
CA LEU A 128 -24.97 6.05 7.63
C LEU A 128 -24.75 7.44 7.03
N LYS A 129 -24.43 8.41 7.88
CA LYS A 129 -24.15 9.79 7.52
C LYS A 129 -22.66 10.02 7.37
N GLU A 130 -22.26 10.58 6.23
CA GLU A 130 -20.86 10.85 5.90
C GLU A 130 -20.30 11.94 6.83
N ARG A 131 -19.05 11.77 7.29
CA ARG A 131 -18.35 12.65 8.22
C ARG A 131 -19.05 12.88 9.58
N GLU A 132 -20.02 12.05 9.92
CA GLU A 132 -20.67 12.04 11.23
C GLU A 132 -20.34 10.75 11.99
N LEU A 133 -20.53 10.78 13.31
CA LEU A 133 -20.52 9.57 14.13
C LEU A 133 -21.81 8.77 13.86
N ASN A 134 -21.61 7.50 13.55
CA ASN A 134 -22.64 6.51 13.29
C ASN A 134 -22.49 5.38 14.30
N GLU A 135 -23.55 5.10 15.06
CA GLU A 135 -23.54 4.11 16.14
C GLU A 135 -23.94 2.72 15.65
N GLU A 136 -24.51 2.61 14.44
CA GLU A 136 -25.12 1.40 13.89
C GLU A 136 -24.14 0.24 13.68
N ILE A 137 -22.85 0.56 13.53
CA ILE A 137 -21.76 -0.40 13.32
C ILE A 137 -20.69 -0.16 14.38
N VAL A 138 -20.19 -1.25 14.96
CA VAL A 138 -19.10 -1.22 15.94
C VAL A 138 -18.02 -2.21 15.53
N ILE A 139 -16.76 -1.77 15.49
CA ILE A 139 -15.62 -2.68 15.30
C ILE A 139 -15.00 -2.97 16.66
N VAL A 140 -14.98 -4.24 17.06
CA VAL A 140 -14.45 -4.66 18.36
C VAL A 140 -13.10 -5.36 18.19
N LYS A 141 -12.04 -4.83 18.81
CA LYS A 141 -10.72 -5.47 18.91
C LYS A 141 -10.70 -6.43 20.11
N VAL A 142 -10.38 -7.69 19.85
CA VAL A 142 -10.39 -8.78 20.82
C VAL A 142 -9.04 -8.88 21.53
N TYR A 143 -9.04 -8.63 22.85
CA TYR A 143 -7.90 -8.91 23.71
C TYR A 143 -8.14 -10.10 24.65
N PHE A 144 -9.38 -10.30 25.09
CA PHE A 144 -9.79 -11.44 25.91
C PHE A 144 -10.86 -12.25 25.20
N PHE A 145 -10.62 -13.56 25.07
CA PHE A 145 -11.48 -14.46 24.30
C PHE A 145 -12.82 -14.73 24.97
N ASP A 146 -12.89 -14.75 26.30
CA ASP A 146 -14.14 -14.94 27.04
C ASP A 146 -15.17 -13.83 26.77
N VAL A 147 -14.71 -12.57 26.66
CA VAL A 147 -15.57 -11.44 26.26
C VAL A 147 -16.01 -11.58 24.82
N ALA A 148 -15.12 -11.98 23.92
CA ALA A 148 -15.49 -12.25 22.53
C ALA A 148 -16.54 -13.37 22.43
N LYS A 149 -16.45 -14.41 23.28
CA LYS A 149 -17.43 -15.48 23.37
C LYS A 149 -18.81 -14.94 23.78
N SER A 150 -18.84 -14.10 24.82
CA SER A 150 -20.05 -13.40 25.26
C SER A 150 -20.68 -12.56 24.13
N ILE A 151 -19.87 -11.78 23.40
CA ILE A 151 -20.34 -10.97 22.26
C ILE A 151 -20.92 -11.85 21.15
N VAL A 152 -20.22 -12.91 20.74
CA VAL A 152 -20.65 -13.78 19.63
C VAL A 152 -21.93 -14.53 19.98
N LYS A 153 -22.08 -14.97 21.24
CA LYS A 153 -23.26 -15.73 21.68
C LYS A 153 -24.47 -14.86 22.00
N ASN A 154 -24.26 -13.76 22.70
CA ASN A 154 -25.34 -13.03 23.37
C ASN A 154 -25.53 -11.61 22.83
N GLY A 155 -24.55 -11.10 22.08
CA GLY A 155 -24.48 -9.68 21.73
C GLY A 155 -24.13 -8.79 22.93
N PHE A 156 -24.38 -7.49 22.80
CA PHE A 156 -24.20 -6.50 23.86
C PHE A 156 -25.11 -5.28 23.67
N TYR A 157 -25.26 -4.45 24.69
CA TYR A 157 -26.01 -3.20 24.62
C TYR A 157 -25.10 -1.97 24.55
N MET A 158 -25.48 -1.00 23.72
CA MET A 158 -24.86 0.33 23.66
C MET A 158 -25.98 1.35 23.37
N ASN A 159 -26.06 2.41 24.17
CA ASN A 159 -27.04 3.50 24.02
C ASN A 159 -28.49 3.02 23.81
N GLY A 160 -28.91 1.98 24.55
CA GLY A 160 -30.28 1.43 24.49
C GLY A 160 -30.54 0.46 23.33
N HIS A 161 -29.60 0.24 22.43
CA HIS A 161 -29.73 -0.71 21.32
C HIS A 161 -28.94 -1.99 21.57
N LYS A 162 -29.48 -3.13 21.12
CA LYS A 162 -28.78 -4.43 21.13
C LYS A 162 -27.95 -4.59 19.86
N TYR A 163 -26.71 -5.02 20.05
CA TYR A 163 -25.73 -5.29 19.00
C TYR A 163 -25.41 -6.77 18.97
N VAL A 164 -25.34 -7.33 17.77
CA VAL A 164 -25.00 -8.74 17.53
C VAL A 164 -23.74 -8.86 16.69
N PHE A 165 -23.03 -9.96 16.86
CA PHE A 165 -21.91 -10.28 15.99
C PHE A 165 -22.41 -10.50 14.55
N PHE A 166 -21.80 -9.79 13.59
CA PHE A 166 -22.18 -9.85 12.20
C PHE A 166 -21.19 -10.65 11.37
N SER A 167 -19.95 -10.19 11.28
CA SER A 167 -18.95 -10.83 10.43
C SER A 167 -17.52 -10.47 10.83
N SER A 168 -16.55 -11.16 10.23
CA SER A 168 -15.15 -10.77 10.26
C SER A 168 -14.50 -11.16 8.93
N SER A 169 -14.00 -10.17 8.20
CA SER A 169 -13.21 -10.40 6.98
C SER A 169 -11.89 -11.09 7.31
N ALA A 170 -11.25 -11.75 6.35
CA ALA A 170 -9.94 -12.38 6.56
C ALA A 170 -8.88 -11.41 7.15
N GLY A 171 -8.91 -10.13 6.78
CA GLY A 171 -8.02 -9.10 7.35
C GLY A 171 -8.37 -8.74 8.80
N GLN A 172 -9.66 -8.66 9.13
CA GLN A 172 -10.12 -8.44 10.50
C GLN A 172 -9.80 -9.65 11.38
N ILE A 173 -9.99 -10.87 10.86
CA ILE A 173 -9.66 -12.10 11.57
C ILE A 173 -8.18 -12.09 11.97
N ARG A 174 -7.26 -11.83 11.02
CA ARG A 174 -5.81 -11.75 11.31
C ARG A 174 -5.44 -10.66 12.33
N THR A 175 -6.21 -9.59 12.41
CA THR A 175 -5.97 -8.49 13.35
C THR A 175 -6.80 -8.59 14.64
N LYS A 176 -7.43 -9.75 14.89
CA LYS A 176 -8.29 -10.02 16.06
C LYS A 176 -9.41 -9.00 16.20
N LYS A 177 -10.08 -8.67 15.11
CA LYS A 177 -11.23 -7.76 15.07
C LYS A 177 -12.50 -8.49 14.64
N LEU A 178 -13.62 -8.08 15.20
CA LEU A 178 -14.96 -8.49 14.76
C LEU A 178 -15.82 -7.26 14.47
N VAL A 179 -16.81 -7.41 13.59
CA VAL A 179 -17.83 -6.40 13.32
C VAL A 179 -19.10 -6.80 14.05
N ALA A 180 -19.60 -5.89 14.88
CA ALA A 180 -20.92 -5.97 15.48
C ALA A 180 -21.81 -4.88 14.90
N VAL A 181 -23.10 -5.18 14.79
CA VAL A 181 -24.09 -4.28 14.22
C VAL A 181 -25.35 -4.28 15.07
N ARG A 182 -26.13 -3.21 14.97
CA ARG A 182 -27.47 -3.15 15.54
C ARG A 182 -28.36 -4.30 15.05
N GLU A 183 -28.95 -5.04 15.98
CA GLU A 183 -29.76 -6.24 15.70
C GLU A 183 -31.02 -5.91 14.89
N ASP A 184 -31.69 -4.79 15.20
CA ASP A 184 -32.89 -4.34 14.52
C ASP A 184 -32.63 -4.02 13.04
N LEU A 185 -31.50 -3.36 12.74
CA LEU A 185 -31.10 -3.06 11.37
C LEU A 185 -30.64 -4.30 10.61
N LEU A 186 -29.91 -5.20 11.26
CA LEU A 186 -29.48 -6.45 10.64
C LEU A 186 -30.69 -7.31 10.25
N ASN A 187 -31.65 -7.48 11.15
CA ASN A 187 -32.88 -8.23 10.87
C ASN A 187 -33.68 -7.62 9.72
N LYS A 188 -33.75 -6.28 9.66
CA LYS A 188 -34.44 -5.57 8.58
C LYS A 188 -33.79 -5.79 7.21
N TYR A 189 -32.46 -5.79 7.14
CA TYR A 189 -31.72 -5.78 5.87
C TYR A 189 -30.99 -7.08 5.53
N TRP A 190 -31.14 -8.14 6.33
CA TRP A 190 -30.47 -9.43 6.11
C TRP A 190 -30.65 -9.92 4.67
N ASN A 191 -31.90 -10.02 4.20
CA ASN A 191 -32.18 -10.54 2.87
C ASN A 191 -31.59 -9.69 1.73
N ALA A 192 -31.51 -8.36 1.91
CA ALA A 192 -30.87 -7.48 0.93
C ALA A 192 -29.35 -7.67 0.89
N LEU A 193 -28.73 -7.96 2.04
CA LEU A 193 -27.30 -8.23 2.21
C LEU A 193 -26.90 -9.63 1.73
N THR A 194 -27.83 -10.59 1.78
CA THR A 194 -27.56 -12.01 1.49
C THR A 194 -28.30 -12.54 0.27
N ALA A 195 -28.98 -11.70 -0.51
CA ALA A 195 -29.87 -12.14 -1.59
C ALA A 195 -30.82 -13.28 -1.14
N GLY A 196 -31.39 -13.14 0.06
CA GLY A 196 -32.36 -14.06 0.64
C GLY A 196 -31.80 -15.35 1.25
N LEU A 197 -30.48 -15.57 1.22
CA LEU A 197 -29.88 -16.76 1.82
C LEU A 197 -29.88 -16.66 3.36
N THR A 198 -30.39 -17.71 4.02
CA THR A 198 -30.44 -17.82 5.49
C THR A 198 -29.41 -18.81 6.00
N ILE A 199 -29.09 -18.73 7.30
CA ILE A 199 -28.16 -19.67 7.95
C ILE A 199 -28.80 -21.06 8.03
N GLU A 200 -30.11 -21.12 8.26
CA GLU A 200 -30.90 -22.35 8.32
C GLU A 200 -30.81 -23.11 7.00
N LYS A 201 -31.01 -22.44 5.86
CA LYS A 201 -30.88 -23.05 4.52
C LYS A 201 -29.47 -23.57 4.25
N ILE A 202 -28.44 -22.89 4.75
CA ILE A 202 -27.04 -23.37 4.66
C ILE A 202 -26.84 -24.64 5.48
N ASN A 203 -27.37 -24.67 6.71
CA ASN A 203 -27.25 -25.80 7.63
C ASN A 203 -28.04 -27.03 7.15
N GLU A 204 -29.24 -26.85 6.61
CA GLU A 204 -30.05 -27.90 5.97
C GLU A 204 -29.31 -28.58 4.80
N GLN A 205 -28.38 -27.86 4.16
CA GLN A 205 -27.54 -28.37 3.07
C GLN A 205 -26.14 -28.85 3.55
N GLY A 206 -26.01 -29.21 4.82
CA GLY A 206 -24.78 -29.78 5.40
C GLY A 206 -23.79 -28.77 5.96
N GLY A 207 -24.20 -27.50 6.09
CA GLY A 207 -23.40 -26.44 6.70
C GLY A 207 -22.25 -25.93 5.81
N MET A 208 -21.31 -25.21 6.43
CA MET A 208 -20.19 -24.58 5.72
C MET A 208 -18.93 -24.50 6.59
N ASN A 209 -17.77 -24.29 5.96
CA ASN A 209 -16.61 -23.79 6.70
C ASN A 209 -16.92 -22.40 7.26
N VAL A 210 -16.96 -22.30 8.60
CA VAL A 210 -17.30 -21.10 9.38
C VAL A 210 -16.56 -19.85 8.90
N ASN A 211 -15.24 -19.93 8.72
CA ASN A 211 -14.45 -18.75 8.40
C ASN A 211 -14.61 -18.32 6.95
N LYS A 212 -14.93 -19.25 6.03
CA LYS A 212 -15.36 -18.90 4.68
C LYS A 212 -16.67 -18.13 4.72
N PHE A 213 -17.66 -18.62 5.46
CA PHE A 213 -18.94 -17.94 5.64
C PHE A 213 -18.74 -16.51 6.17
N LEU A 214 -17.97 -16.33 7.25
CA LEU A 214 -17.69 -15.01 7.81
C LEU A 214 -16.97 -14.07 6.83
N ALA A 215 -15.99 -14.59 6.08
CA ALA A 215 -15.26 -13.82 5.08
C ALA A 215 -16.14 -13.42 3.89
N TYR A 216 -17.06 -14.28 3.47
CA TYR A 216 -17.99 -14.01 2.37
C TYR A 216 -19.12 -13.06 2.79
N LEU A 217 -19.65 -13.19 4.02
CA LEU A 217 -20.64 -12.25 4.55
C LEU A 217 -20.04 -10.84 4.68
N ALA A 218 -18.77 -10.73 5.06
CA ALA A 218 -18.05 -9.46 5.14
C ALA A 218 -17.89 -8.71 3.79
N LEU A 219 -18.23 -9.33 2.66
CA LEU A 219 -18.18 -8.67 1.34
C LEU A 219 -19.04 -7.41 1.29
N CYS A 220 -20.21 -7.41 1.96
CA CYS A 220 -21.09 -6.23 2.04
C CYS A 220 -20.47 -5.05 2.80
N ASN A 221 -19.41 -5.29 3.58
CA ASN A 221 -18.63 -4.27 4.30
C ASN A 221 -17.37 -3.83 3.52
N SER A 222 -17.18 -4.32 2.29
CA SER A 222 -16.07 -3.89 1.44
C SER A 222 -16.30 -2.47 0.91
N ALA A 223 -15.23 -1.66 0.91
CA ALA A 223 -15.25 -0.31 0.34
C ALA A 223 -15.59 -0.38 -1.16
N THR A 224 -16.78 0.08 -1.53
CA THR A 224 -17.35 -0.06 -2.88
C THR A 224 -18.21 1.13 -3.25
N ASP A 225 -18.04 1.64 -4.47
CA ASP A 225 -19.00 2.55 -5.08
C ASP A 225 -20.21 1.74 -5.54
N LEU A 226 -21.42 2.30 -5.41
CA LEU A 226 -22.64 1.67 -5.93
C LEU A 226 -22.55 1.58 -7.45
N TRP A 227 -22.83 0.40 -8.01
CA TRP A 227 -23.02 0.22 -9.45
C TRP A 227 -24.49 0.50 -9.76
N CYS A 228 -24.81 1.77 -10.06
CA CYS A 228 -26.18 2.26 -10.17
C CYS A 228 -26.97 1.65 -11.33
N ASP A 229 -26.29 1.38 -12.44
CA ASP A 229 -26.78 0.87 -13.72
C ASP A 229 -26.53 -0.64 -13.89
N PHE A 230 -26.36 -1.38 -12.79
CA PHE A 230 -26.20 -2.83 -12.84
C PHE A 230 -27.55 -3.54 -13.04
N ASP A 231 -27.62 -4.40 -14.04
CA ASP A 231 -28.75 -5.30 -14.26
C ASP A 231 -28.32 -6.76 -14.05
N ILE A 232 -28.98 -7.45 -13.11
CA ILE A 232 -28.70 -8.85 -12.81
C ILE A 232 -29.26 -9.79 -13.89
N ASP A 233 -30.25 -9.35 -14.68
CA ASP A 233 -30.84 -10.15 -15.75
C ASP A 233 -29.92 -10.24 -16.98
N GLU A 234 -29.05 -9.25 -17.19
CA GLU A 234 -28.00 -9.25 -18.23
C GLU A 234 -26.72 -10.04 -17.82
N CYS A 235 -26.83 -10.87 -16.78
CA CYS A 235 -25.72 -11.63 -16.20
C CYS A 235 -25.96 -13.14 -16.24
N ILE A 236 -24.87 -13.90 -16.37
CA ILE A 236 -24.83 -15.36 -16.21
C ILE A 236 -23.65 -15.77 -15.32
N VAL A 237 -23.73 -16.95 -14.70
CA VAL A 237 -22.60 -17.59 -14.00
C VAL A 237 -22.28 -18.91 -14.69
N VAL A 238 -21.05 -19.09 -15.16
CA VAL A 238 -20.60 -20.32 -15.84
C VAL A 238 -19.53 -21.05 -15.01
N ASP A 239 -19.23 -22.30 -15.36
CA ASP A 239 -18.11 -23.02 -14.76
C ASP A 239 -16.76 -22.34 -15.04
N ASP A 240 -15.82 -22.49 -14.11
CA ASP A 240 -14.46 -22.02 -14.31
C ASP A 240 -13.75 -22.78 -15.42
N PHE A 241 -12.85 -22.10 -16.13
CA PHE A 241 -11.98 -22.72 -17.12
C PHE A 241 -10.73 -23.30 -16.44
N GLU A 242 -10.60 -24.62 -16.50
CA GLU A 242 -9.50 -25.38 -15.90
C GLU A 242 -8.84 -26.29 -16.94
N THR A 243 -7.51 -26.28 -16.99
CA THR A 243 -6.74 -27.23 -17.81
C THR A 243 -5.60 -27.87 -17.01
N LEU A 244 -5.04 -28.92 -17.60
CA LEU A 244 -3.81 -29.55 -17.14
C LEU A 244 -2.62 -28.93 -17.87
N VAL A 245 -1.78 -28.20 -17.15
CA VAL A 245 -0.56 -27.60 -17.71
C VAL A 245 0.64 -28.46 -17.35
N HIS A 246 1.38 -28.91 -18.36
CA HIS A 246 2.56 -29.74 -18.16
C HIS A 246 3.75 -28.88 -17.69
N GLY A 247 4.43 -29.31 -16.62
CA GLY A 247 5.64 -28.64 -16.16
C GLY A 247 6.40 -29.42 -15.09
N THR A 248 7.65 -29.01 -14.89
CA THR A 248 8.50 -29.53 -13.82
C THR A 248 8.25 -28.76 -12.54
N VAL A 249 8.03 -29.46 -11.42
CA VAL A 249 7.80 -28.86 -10.09
C VAL A 249 8.57 -29.58 -9.01
N ASP A 250 8.78 -28.89 -7.89
CA ASP A 250 9.10 -29.53 -6.63
C ASP A 250 7.80 -29.74 -5.86
N PHE A 251 7.33 -30.98 -5.86
CA PHE A 251 6.15 -31.37 -5.12
C PHE A 251 6.49 -31.58 -3.64
N ILE A 252 5.68 -30.99 -2.77
CA ILE A 252 5.82 -31.12 -1.33
C ILE A 252 4.55 -31.77 -0.80
N ASP A 253 4.69 -32.95 -0.21
CA ASP A 253 3.60 -33.59 0.51
C ASP A 253 3.42 -32.89 1.87
N ASP A 254 2.21 -32.37 2.12
CA ASP A 254 1.93 -31.53 3.29
C ASP A 254 1.87 -32.31 4.61
N LYS A 255 1.92 -33.65 4.57
CA LYS A 255 1.94 -34.53 5.75
C LYS A 255 3.35 -35.03 6.07
N THR A 256 4.05 -35.52 5.06
CA THR A 256 5.39 -36.11 5.19
C THR A 256 6.50 -35.09 5.04
N TYR A 257 6.23 -33.93 4.43
CA TYR A 257 7.20 -32.88 4.10
C TYR A 257 8.32 -33.36 3.15
N ARG A 258 8.14 -34.49 2.47
CA ARG A 258 9.08 -34.93 1.43
C ARG A 258 8.98 -33.99 0.23
N ILE A 259 10.13 -33.65 -0.34
CA ILE A 259 10.26 -32.82 -1.53
C ILE A 259 10.70 -33.74 -2.67
N GLU A 260 9.88 -33.82 -3.71
CA GLU A 260 10.13 -34.66 -4.87
C GLU A 260 10.04 -33.83 -6.16
N ARG A 261 11.15 -33.80 -6.91
CA ARG A 261 11.20 -33.18 -8.24
C ARG A 261 10.48 -34.10 -9.21
N GLN A 262 9.44 -33.61 -9.86
CA GLN A 262 8.69 -34.39 -10.85
C GLN A 262 8.21 -33.53 -12.02
N GLU A 263 8.15 -34.13 -13.20
CA GLU A 263 7.34 -33.62 -14.30
C GLU A 263 5.92 -34.13 -14.14
N MET A 264 4.96 -33.21 -14.18
CA MET A 264 3.55 -33.59 -14.01
C MET A 264 2.62 -32.64 -14.74
N ASN A 265 1.38 -33.10 -14.90
CA ASN A 265 0.27 -32.28 -15.36
C ASN A 265 -0.37 -31.60 -14.14
N ILE A 266 -0.26 -30.28 -14.10
CA ILE A 266 -0.70 -29.46 -12.96
C ILE A 266 -2.09 -28.90 -13.28
N PRO A 267 -3.12 -29.13 -12.44
CA PRO A 267 -4.41 -28.51 -12.63
C PRO A 267 -4.33 -27.01 -12.33
N ILE A 268 -4.73 -26.20 -13.31
CA ILE A 268 -4.77 -24.74 -13.22
C ILE A 268 -6.18 -24.28 -13.61
N THR A 269 -6.90 -23.75 -12.63
CA THR A 269 -8.14 -23.00 -12.83
C THR A 269 -7.78 -21.58 -13.28
N HIS A 270 -7.69 -21.35 -14.59
CA HIS A 270 -7.21 -20.08 -15.16
C HIS A 270 -8.12 -18.90 -14.83
N THR A 271 -9.43 -19.13 -14.68
CA THR A 271 -10.41 -18.07 -14.40
C THR A 271 -10.78 -17.95 -12.93
N ASP A 272 -9.97 -18.46 -11.99
CA ASP A 272 -10.28 -18.40 -10.55
C ASP A 272 -10.45 -16.93 -10.10
N GLY A 273 -11.69 -16.52 -9.87
CA GLY A 273 -12.07 -15.17 -9.49
C GLY A 273 -12.22 -14.18 -10.63
N CYS A 274 -12.07 -14.56 -11.90
CA CYS A 274 -12.15 -13.66 -13.06
C CYS A 274 -13.32 -14.00 -13.98
N GLY A 275 -14.10 -12.97 -14.32
CA GLY A 275 -15.18 -13.04 -15.30
C GLY A 275 -15.03 -11.96 -16.38
N MET A 276 -15.94 -11.95 -17.35
CA MET A 276 -15.92 -11.04 -18.50
C MET A 276 -17.04 -10.01 -18.43
N ILE A 277 -16.75 -8.80 -18.90
CA ILE A 277 -17.73 -7.73 -19.12
C ILE A 277 -17.55 -7.17 -20.53
N LEU A 278 -18.65 -6.91 -21.23
CA LEU A 278 -18.58 -6.31 -22.57
C LEU A 278 -18.01 -4.88 -22.52
N PRO A 279 -17.18 -4.49 -23.51
CA PRO A 279 -16.59 -3.16 -23.56
C PRO A 279 -17.60 -2.01 -23.58
N GLU A 280 -18.84 -2.26 -24.03
CA GLU A 280 -19.91 -1.26 -23.99
C GLU A 280 -20.30 -0.83 -22.56
N LEU A 281 -20.17 -1.72 -21.57
CA LEU A 281 -20.42 -1.41 -20.17
C LEU A 281 -19.16 -0.89 -19.48
N SER A 282 -17.98 -1.39 -19.85
CA SER A 282 -16.71 -0.92 -19.31
C SER A 282 -15.54 -1.33 -20.19
N THR A 283 -14.73 -0.36 -20.61
CA THR A 283 -13.43 -0.60 -21.27
C THR A 283 -12.29 -0.86 -20.29
N LYS A 284 -12.60 -0.90 -18.99
CA LYS A 284 -11.64 -1.03 -17.89
C LYS A 284 -11.96 -2.23 -17.02
N ASN A 285 -10.91 -2.87 -16.53
CA ASN A 285 -11.02 -3.91 -15.51
C ASN A 285 -11.40 -3.29 -14.17
N PHE A 286 -12.24 -3.97 -13.39
CA PHE A 286 -12.54 -3.56 -12.02
C PHE A 286 -12.97 -4.74 -11.17
N MET A 287 -12.82 -4.60 -9.86
CA MET A 287 -13.29 -5.61 -8.91
C MET A 287 -14.76 -5.38 -8.59
N THR A 288 -15.54 -6.46 -8.61
CA THR A 288 -16.99 -6.43 -8.37
C THR A 288 -17.34 -7.05 -7.02
N ARG A 289 -18.40 -6.56 -6.38
CA ARG A 289 -18.95 -7.04 -5.11
C ARG A 289 -20.48 -7.03 -5.15
N LEU A 290 -21.09 -8.19 -5.11
CA LEU A 290 -22.53 -8.38 -4.88
C LEU A 290 -22.71 -9.27 -3.63
N PRO A 291 -23.93 -9.49 -3.11
CA PRO A 291 -24.17 -10.56 -2.15
C PRO A 291 -23.57 -11.88 -2.65
N TRP A 292 -22.55 -12.38 -1.96
CA TRP A 292 -21.83 -13.61 -2.29
C TRP A 292 -21.03 -13.65 -3.60
N VAL A 293 -21.01 -12.60 -4.43
CA VAL A 293 -20.16 -12.54 -5.63
C VAL A 293 -18.96 -11.64 -5.38
N LYS A 294 -17.76 -12.17 -5.67
CA LYS A 294 -16.48 -11.47 -5.52
C LYS A 294 -15.51 -11.89 -6.61
N GLY A 295 -14.98 -10.92 -7.35
CA GLY A 295 -13.86 -11.16 -8.27
C GLY A 295 -13.48 -9.94 -9.10
N LEU A 296 -12.72 -10.17 -10.16
CA LEU A 296 -12.39 -9.23 -11.22
C LEU A 296 -13.34 -9.42 -12.40
N LEU A 297 -13.94 -8.33 -12.89
CA LEU A 297 -14.54 -8.31 -14.22
C LEU A 297 -13.56 -7.65 -15.18
N ALA A 298 -13.13 -8.41 -16.19
CA ALA A 298 -12.20 -7.96 -17.19
C ALA A 298 -12.93 -7.61 -18.50
N SER A 299 -12.57 -6.48 -19.10
CA SER A 299 -13.20 -6.00 -20.35
C SER A 299 -12.80 -6.92 -21.50
N PHE A 300 -13.74 -7.67 -22.04
CA PHE A 300 -13.52 -8.59 -23.17
C PHE A 300 -14.79 -8.74 -24.02
N ASP A 301 -14.64 -8.62 -25.34
CA ASP A 301 -15.77 -8.63 -26.27
C ASP A 301 -16.12 -10.06 -26.72
N PHE A 302 -16.77 -10.81 -25.83
CA PHE A 302 -17.19 -12.18 -26.14
C PHE A 302 -18.29 -12.24 -27.22
N VAL A 303 -19.07 -11.17 -27.41
CA VAL A 303 -20.05 -11.09 -28.51
C VAL A 303 -19.34 -10.97 -29.86
N LYS A 304 -18.29 -10.16 -29.95
CA LYS A 304 -17.41 -10.13 -31.13
C LYS A 304 -16.77 -11.49 -31.38
N PHE A 305 -16.33 -12.19 -30.34
CA PHE A 305 -15.77 -13.55 -30.48
C PHE A 305 -16.77 -14.51 -31.13
N ILE A 306 -18.01 -14.54 -30.65
CA ILE A 306 -19.09 -15.39 -31.21
C ILE A 306 -19.29 -15.07 -32.70
N LYS A 307 -19.38 -13.77 -33.05
CA LYS A 307 -19.62 -13.33 -34.43
C LYS A 307 -18.46 -13.64 -35.37
N ASP A 308 -17.23 -13.35 -34.96
CA ASP A 308 -16.04 -13.54 -35.79
C ASP A 308 -15.75 -15.02 -36.06
N ASN A 309 -16.05 -15.90 -35.11
CA ASN A 309 -15.82 -17.34 -35.21
C ASN A 309 -17.09 -18.12 -35.62
N ASN A 310 -18.21 -17.44 -35.84
CA ASN A 310 -19.51 -18.04 -36.15
C ASN A 310 -19.90 -19.18 -35.16
N CYS A 311 -19.72 -18.91 -33.86
CA CYS A 311 -20.02 -19.86 -32.79
C CYS A 311 -21.52 -19.98 -32.50
N ASP A 312 -21.93 -21.09 -31.88
CA ASP A 312 -23.22 -21.18 -31.20
C ASP A 312 -23.22 -20.20 -29.99
N PRO A 313 -24.17 -19.25 -29.89
CA PRO A 313 -24.25 -18.34 -28.76
C PRO A 313 -24.82 -19.00 -27.48
N VAL A 314 -25.23 -20.27 -27.54
CA VAL A 314 -25.81 -20.97 -26.39
C VAL A 314 -24.72 -21.60 -25.52
N ILE A 315 -24.68 -21.23 -24.23
CA ILE A 315 -23.77 -21.81 -23.23
C ILE A 315 -24.54 -22.31 -22.01
N THR A 316 -23.90 -23.17 -21.22
CA THR A 316 -24.48 -23.75 -20.01
C THR A 316 -24.03 -22.96 -18.77
N ASP A 317 -24.97 -22.61 -17.89
CA ASP A 317 -24.66 -22.00 -16.61
C ASP A 317 -24.10 -23.01 -15.59
N VAL A 318 -23.71 -22.54 -14.41
CA VAL A 318 -23.16 -23.36 -13.32
C VAL A 318 -24.13 -24.40 -12.75
N TYR A 319 -25.42 -24.30 -13.06
CA TYR A 319 -26.49 -25.22 -12.62
C TYR A 319 -26.91 -26.22 -13.70
N GLY A 320 -26.43 -26.06 -14.94
CA GLY A 320 -26.74 -26.94 -16.07
C GLY A 320 -27.80 -26.38 -17.02
N ASP A 321 -28.33 -25.19 -16.77
CA ASP A 321 -29.34 -24.55 -17.62
C ASP A 321 -28.67 -23.91 -18.85
N LYS A 322 -29.32 -23.99 -20.01
CA LYS A 322 -28.82 -23.43 -21.27
C LYS A 322 -29.30 -21.99 -21.45
N HIS A 323 -28.39 -21.12 -21.86
CA HIS A 323 -28.64 -19.70 -22.07
C HIS A 323 -28.12 -19.22 -23.41
N ASN A 324 -28.94 -18.47 -24.15
CA ASN A 324 -28.52 -17.85 -25.41
C ASN A 324 -28.01 -16.44 -25.12
N ILE A 325 -26.69 -16.26 -25.22
CA ILE A 325 -26.02 -15.00 -24.89
C ILE A 325 -26.54 -13.80 -25.68
N LEU A 326 -26.92 -14.01 -26.95
CA LEU A 326 -27.39 -12.93 -27.82
C LEU A 326 -28.87 -12.61 -27.60
N GLU A 327 -29.72 -13.64 -27.49
CA GLU A 327 -31.17 -13.45 -27.29
C GLU A 327 -31.52 -12.93 -25.89
N GLU A 328 -30.81 -13.40 -24.86
CA GLU A 328 -30.97 -12.93 -23.49
C GLU A 328 -30.21 -11.62 -23.21
N ASN A 329 -29.50 -11.08 -24.20
CA ASN A 329 -28.72 -9.84 -24.08
C ASN A 329 -27.76 -9.86 -22.87
N ILE A 330 -27.02 -10.97 -22.74
CA ILE A 330 -26.05 -11.14 -21.65
C ILE A 330 -24.82 -10.30 -21.92
N LYS A 331 -24.47 -9.44 -20.97
CA LYS A 331 -23.33 -8.51 -21.05
C LYS A 331 -22.21 -8.82 -20.06
N ILE A 332 -22.51 -9.65 -19.05
CA ILE A 332 -21.58 -10.02 -18.00
C ILE A 332 -21.61 -11.53 -17.80
N ILE A 333 -20.44 -12.15 -17.90
CA ILE A 333 -20.23 -13.57 -17.59
C ILE A 333 -19.39 -13.65 -16.33
N PHE A 334 -20.02 -14.04 -15.22
CA PHE A 334 -19.31 -14.41 -13.99
C PHE A 334 -18.86 -15.87 -14.06
N THR A 335 -17.84 -16.21 -13.28
CA THR A 335 -17.42 -17.60 -13.09
C THR A 335 -17.88 -18.17 -11.76
N LYS A 336 -17.98 -19.50 -11.69
CA LYS A 336 -18.36 -20.25 -10.48
C LYS A 336 -17.51 -19.87 -9.28
N SER A 337 -16.20 -19.72 -9.46
CA SER A 337 -15.28 -19.26 -8.43
C SER A 337 -15.63 -17.86 -7.90
N GLN A 338 -16.25 -16.97 -8.69
CA GLN A 338 -16.69 -15.65 -8.23
C GLN A 338 -17.94 -15.73 -7.36
N PHE A 339 -18.88 -16.63 -7.65
CA PHE A 339 -20.13 -16.80 -6.90
C PHE A 339 -19.94 -17.73 -5.68
N LYS A 340 -19.43 -17.17 -4.59
CA LYS A 340 -18.92 -17.91 -3.42
C LYS A 340 -19.95 -18.81 -2.71
N MET A 341 -21.25 -18.51 -2.84
CA MET A 341 -22.34 -19.27 -2.21
C MET A 341 -23.26 -19.97 -3.23
N TRP A 342 -22.80 -20.19 -4.47
CA TRP A 342 -23.62 -20.77 -5.55
C TRP A 342 -24.33 -22.07 -5.14
N LYS A 343 -23.66 -22.93 -4.36
CA LYS A 343 -24.18 -24.24 -3.92
C LYS A 343 -25.49 -24.17 -3.11
N TYR A 344 -25.78 -23.03 -2.49
CA TYR A 344 -26.93 -22.88 -1.58
C TYR A 344 -28.16 -22.26 -2.26
N TYR A 345 -28.06 -21.98 -3.56
CA TYR A 345 -29.18 -21.61 -4.42
C TYR A 345 -29.50 -22.78 -5.34
N SER A 346 -30.78 -22.92 -5.68
CA SER A 346 -31.30 -24.05 -6.46
C SER A 346 -30.97 -23.90 -7.95
N ASN A 347 -30.93 -22.65 -8.43
CA ASN A 347 -30.54 -22.26 -9.79
C ASN A 347 -30.18 -20.76 -9.83
N TRP A 348 -29.67 -20.29 -10.98
CA TRP A 348 -29.32 -18.89 -11.17
C TRP A 348 -30.55 -17.97 -11.07
N GLY A 349 -31.71 -18.42 -11.58
CA GLY A 349 -32.98 -17.71 -11.49
C GLY A 349 -33.42 -17.38 -10.05
N GLU A 350 -33.23 -18.29 -9.10
CA GLU A 350 -33.51 -18.05 -7.66
C GLU A 350 -32.70 -16.86 -7.15
N TYR A 351 -31.39 -16.83 -7.46
CA TYR A 351 -30.51 -15.73 -7.06
C TYR A 351 -30.94 -14.40 -7.71
N LYS A 352 -31.18 -14.39 -9.03
CA LYS A 352 -31.64 -13.17 -9.76
C LYS A 352 -32.94 -12.62 -9.17
N ASN A 353 -33.91 -13.50 -8.92
CA ASN A 353 -35.21 -13.12 -8.36
C ASN A 353 -35.07 -12.58 -6.93
N ASN A 354 -34.29 -13.23 -6.08
CA ASN A 354 -34.04 -12.74 -4.73
C ASN A 354 -33.28 -11.41 -4.72
N PHE A 355 -32.29 -11.24 -5.59
CA PHE A 355 -31.53 -10.01 -5.73
C PHE A 355 -32.46 -8.82 -6.02
N LYS A 356 -33.39 -8.98 -6.97
CA LYS A 356 -34.41 -7.96 -7.29
C LYS A 356 -35.43 -7.78 -6.16
N LYS A 357 -36.01 -8.87 -5.67
CA LYS A 357 -37.07 -8.87 -4.63
C LYS A 357 -36.64 -8.15 -3.35
N TYR A 358 -35.40 -8.35 -2.91
CA TYR A 358 -34.90 -7.79 -1.66
C TYR A 358 -34.13 -6.48 -1.83
N GLY A 359 -34.06 -5.93 -3.05
CA GLY A 359 -33.34 -4.68 -3.32
C GLY A 359 -31.84 -4.81 -3.06
N SER A 360 -31.24 -5.97 -3.39
CA SER A 360 -29.80 -6.17 -3.33
C SER A 360 -29.07 -5.23 -4.28
N THR A 361 -27.81 -4.92 -3.98
CA THR A 361 -27.01 -3.94 -4.74
C THR A 361 -25.67 -4.53 -5.17
N ALA A 362 -25.18 -4.07 -6.32
CA ALA A 362 -23.84 -4.35 -6.81
C ALA A 362 -22.90 -3.18 -6.53
N GLY A 363 -21.63 -3.47 -6.31
CA GLY A 363 -20.60 -2.48 -6.05
C GLY A 363 -19.35 -2.68 -6.88
N LYS A 364 -18.72 -1.57 -7.31
CA LYS A 364 -17.42 -1.54 -7.98
C LYS A 364 -16.34 -1.06 -7.01
N CYS A 365 -15.15 -1.63 -7.09
CA CYS A 365 -13.96 -1.11 -6.44
C CYS A 365 -12.70 -1.41 -7.27
N ASN A 366 -11.60 -0.74 -6.93
CA ASN A 366 -10.30 -0.92 -7.60
C ASN A 366 -10.39 -0.89 -9.13
N ILE A 367 -11.05 0.11 -9.70
CA ILE A 367 -11.13 0.27 -11.15
C ILE A 367 -9.73 0.56 -11.70
N GLU A 368 -9.38 -0.03 -12.84
CA GLU A 368 -8.12 0.20 -13.54
C GLU A 368 -7.84 1.70 -13.75
N GLU A 369 -6.67 2.13 -13.30
CA GLU A 369 -6.28 3.53 -13.28
C GLU A 369 -6.00 4.02 -14.70
N GLY A 370 -6.39 5.26 -15.03
CA GLY A 370 -6.06 5.84 -16.36
C GLY A 370 -4.57 6.17 -16.54
N TYR A 371 -3.79 6.11 -15.47
CA TYR A 371 -2.33 6.27 -15.50
C TYR A 371 -1.73 5.41 -14.39
N ILE A 372 -0.85 4.48 -14.76
CA ILE A 372 -0.19 3.58 -13.81
C ILE A 372 1.24 4.07 -13.57
N PRO A 373 1.57 4.52 -12.33
CA PRO A 373 2.88 5.05 -12.02
C PRO A 373 3.95 3.94 -11.97
N TYR A 374 5.21 4.34 -12.09
CA TYR A 374 6.32 3.44 -11.82
C TYR A 374 6.32 2.97 -10.37
N ALA A 375 6.58 1.69 -10.19
CA ALA A 375 6.57 1.00 -8.92
C ALA A 375 7.97 0.84 -8.32
N THR A 376 7.97 0.53 -7.03
CA THR A 376 9.17 0.25 -6.23
C THR A 376 9.21 -1.25 -5.96
N ILE A 377 10.33 -1.90 -6.26
CA ILE A 377 10.56 -3.31 -5.90
C ILE A 377 10.81 -3.42 -4.40
N ASN A 378 10.44 -4.54 -3.78
CA ASN A 378 10.61 -4.74 -2.34
C ASN A 378 11.87 -5.57 -2.00
N TYR A 379 12.30 -5.51 -0.74
CA TYR A 379 13.45 -6.29 -0.27
C TYR A 379 13.29 -7.79 -0.39
N GLN A 380 12.05 -8.29 -0.36
CA GLN A 380 11.79 -9.72 -0.41
C GLN A 380 12.14 -10.30 -1.78
N MET A 381 11.94 -9.53 -2.85
CA MET A 381 12.35 -9.88 -4.21
C MET A 381 13.86 -9.69 -4.42
N ILE A 382 14.50 -8.77 -3.70
CA ILE A 382 15.95 -8.53 -3.85
C ILE A 382 16.78 -9.50 -3.00
N GLN A 383 16.34 -9.87 -1.80
CA GLN A 383 17.10 -10.74 -0.88
C GLN A 383 17.26 -12.18 -1.40
N THR A 384 16.39 -12.59 -2.32
CA THR A 384 16.36 -13.94 -2.91
C THR A 384 17.34 -14.07 -4.07
N LEU A 385 17.85 -12.94 -4.56
CA LEU A 385 18.94 -12.86 -5.53
C LEU A 385 20.26 -12.84 -4.76
N ILE A 386 20.81 -14.04 -4.53
CA ILE A 386 21.98 -14.24 -3.64
C ILE A 386 23.29 -13.99 -4.40
N ASP A 387 23.31 -14.34 -5.68
CA ASP A 387 24.48 -14.20 -6.55
C ASP A 387 24.57 -12.78 -7.14
N THR A 388 24.89 -11.78 -6.31
CA THR A 388 24.94 -10.36 -6.71
C THR A 388 26.33 -9.74 -6.64
N THR A 389 26.67 -8.94 -7.65
CA THR A 389 27.86 -8.08 -7.66
C THR A 389 27.55 -6.68 -7.13
N ASP A 390 28.58 -5.97 -6.63
CA ASP A 390 28.42 -4.58 -6.17
C ASP A 390 27.95 -3.65 -7.31
N ASN A 391 28.40 -3.92 -8.55
CA ASN A 391 28.01 -3.14 -9.73
C ASN A 391 26.53 -3.30 -10.07
N GLU A 392 25.99 -4.53 -9.98
CA GLU A 392 24.57 -4.79 -10.18
C GLU A 392 23.73 -4.12 -9.09
N ILE A 393 24.14 -4.24 -7.82
CA ILE A 393 23.46 -3.55 -6.70
C ILE A 393 23.48 -2.02 -6.93
N ALA A 394 24.61 -1.46 -7.33
CA ALA A 394 24.75 -0.04 -7.63
C ALA A 394 23.89 0.40 -8.83
N ALA A 395 23.73 -0.46 -9.83
CA ALA A 395 22.87 -0.21 -10.99
C ALA A 395 21.39 -0.15 -10.57
N LEU A 396 20.91 -1.13 -9.80
CA LEU A 396 19.54 -1.16 -9.27
C LEU A 396 19.25 0.05 -8.35
N ALA A 397 20.24 0.45 -7.55
CA ALA A 397 20.17 1.60 -6.64
C ALA A 397 20.15 2.97 -7.34
N ARG A 398 20.61 3.04 -8.60
CA ARG A 398 20.99 4.31 -9.26
C ARG A 398 19.84 5.32 -9.32
N LYS A 399 18.63 4.87 -9.66
CA LYS A 399 17.46 5.74 -9.82
C LYS A 399 17.07 6.39 -8.48
N SER A 400 17.00 5.60 -7.42
CA SER A 400 16.73 6.09 -6.06
C SER A 400 17.82 7.06 -5.58
N MET A 401 19.09 6.76 -5.84
CA MET A 401 20.21 7.63 -5.47
C MET A 401 20.18 8.99 -6.17
N ASN A 402 19.78 9.02 -7.44
CA ASN A 402 19.64 10.27 -8.18
C ASN A 402 18.49 11.12 -7.64
N ASP A 403 17.35 10.51 -7.30
CA ASP A 403 16.24 11.23 -6.65
C ASP A 403 16.70 11.87 -5.33
N ILE A 404 17.44 11.13 -4.48
CA ILE A 404 18.00 11.65 -3.22
C ILE A 404 18.90 12.85 -3.48
N ARG A 405 19.86 12.75 -4.42
CA ARG A 405 20.79 13.85 -4.73
C ARG A 405 20.07 15.11 -5.22
N ASN A 406 18.98 14.94 -5.96
CA ASN A 406 18.23 16.04 -6.56
C ASN A 406 17.27 16.73 -5.58
N LEU A 407 17.01 16.18 -4.40
CA LEU A 407 16.14 16.79 -3.38
C LEU A 407 16.57 18.17 -2.89
N ALA A 408 17.83 18.53 -3.05
CA ALA A 408 18.36 19.81 -2.60
C ALA A 408 18.51 20.85 -3.74
N THR A 409 18.39 20.42 -4.99
CA THR A 409 18.80 21.22 -6.15
C THR A 409 17.71 21.35 -7.21
N ASP A 410 16.81 20.37 -7.33
CA ASP A 410 15.78 20.36 -8.36
C ASP A 410 14.38 20.54 -7.77
N LYS A 411 13.78 21.69 -8.07
CA LYS A 411 12.40 22.05 -7.67
C LYS A 411 11.37 21.01 -8.13
N ALA A 412 11.53 20.45 -9.34
CA ALA A 412 10.58 19.46 -9.84
C ALA A 412 10.62 18.16 -9.02
N THR A 413 11.82 17.70 -8.65
CA THR A 413 12.02 16.57 -7.75
C THR A 413 11.44 16.85 -6.36
N MET A 414 11.64 18.05 -5.80
CA MET A 414 11.04 18.44 -4.52
C MET A 414 9.50 18.35 -4.56
N LEU A 415 8.85 18.96 -5.55
CA LEU A 415 7.40 18.91 -5.71
C LEU A 415 6.90 17.47 -5.93
N LYS A 416 7.66 16.67 -6.69
CA LYS A 416 7.35 15.25 -6.92
C LYS A 416 7.34 14.44 -5.63
N VAL A 417 8.33 14.59 -4.75
CA VAL A 417 8.37 13.82 -3.50
C VAL A 417 7.32 14.26 -2.48
N PHE A 418 6.87 15.52 -2.56
CA PHE A 418 5.69 15.97 -1.81
C PHE A 418 4.38 15.46 -2.40
N GLY A 419 4.35 14.90 -3.60
CA GLY A 419 3.11 14.56 -4.31
C GLY A 419 2.37 15.78 -4.89
N ALA A 420 3.03 16.94 -4.95
CA ALA A 420 2.49 18.21 -5.47
C ALA A 420 2.66 18.30 -7.00
N THR A 421 2.10 17.32 -7.73
CA THR A 421 2.22 17.24 -9.20
C THR A 421 0.85 17.18 -9.86
N SER A 422 0.78 17.40 -11.18
CA SER A 422 -0.46 17.25 -11.94
C SER A 422 -1.00 15.81 -11.98
N TYR A 423 -0.15 14.81 -11.71
CA TYR A 423 -0.56 13.40 -11.70
C TYR A 423 -1.30 13.00 -10.43
N ASN A 424 -1.05 13.68 -9.31
CA ASN A 424 -1.78 13.45 -8.07
C ASN A 424 -3.14 14.14 -8.16
N LYS A 425 -4.21 13.38 -8.38
CA LYS A 425 -5.58 13.91 -8.47
C LYS A 425 -6.20 14.24 -7.10
N ASN A 426 -5.67 13.64 -6.02
CA ASN A 426 -6.19 13.77 -4.66
C ASN A 426 -5.19 14.54 -3.78
N MET A 427 -4.71 15.69 -4.27
CA MET A 427 -3.81 16.53 -3.49
C MET A 427 -4.52 17.12 -2.27
N ASN A 428 -3.86 17.10 -1.11
CA ASN A 428 -4.31 17.86 0.05
C ASN A 428 -4.00 19.36 -0.10
N GLY A 429 -4.55 20.19 0.78
CA GLY A 429 -4.36 21.64 0.76
C GLY A 429 -2.89 22.07 0.70
N PHE A 430 -2.01 21.46 1.50
CA PHE A 430 -0.57 21.76 1.45
C PHE A 430 0.06 21.45 0.09
N GLN A 431 -0.27 20.30 -0.50
CA GLN A 431 0.23 19.91 -1.83
C GLN A 431 -0.29 20.84 -2.93
N LYS A 432 -1.56 21.27 -2.85
CA LYS A 432 -2.14 22.27 -3.76
C LYS A 432 -1.40 23.61 -3.63
N CYS A 433 -1.16 24.07 -2.40
CA CYS A 433 -0.37 25.27 -2.14
C CYS A 433 1.05 25.17 -2.69
N LEU A 434 1.77 24.07 -2.46
CA LEU A 434 3.12 23.86 -2.99
C LEU A 434 3.16 23.87 -4.52
N LYS A 435 2.15 23.27 -5.17
CA LYS A 435 2.06 23.24 -6.64
C LYS A 435 1.83 24.65 -7.22
N LEU A 436 1.01 25.47 -6.55
CA LEU A 436 0.69 26.83 -6.97
C LEU A 436 1.79 27.85 -6.61
N TYR A 437 2.40 27.68 -5.44
CA TYR A 437 3.40 28.57 -4.85
C TYR A 437 4.63 27.77 -4.36
N PRO A 438 5.49 27.30 -5.29
CA PRO A 438 6.69 26.51 -4.96
C PRO A 438 7.69 27.22 -4.04
N GLU A 439 7.61 28.55 -3.95
CA GLU A 439 8.38 29.34 -2.99
C GLU A 439 8.23 28.85 -1.54
N LEU A 440 7.05 28.29 -1.21
CA LEU A 440 6.73 27.67 0.08
C LEU A 440 7.69 26.51 0.45
N LEU A 441 8.46 25.96 -0.49
CA LEU A 441 9.54 25.02 -0.21
C LEU A 441 10.62 25.60 0.71
N SER A 442 10.77 26.93 0.78
CA SER A 442 11.72 27.60 1.66
C SER A 442 11.27 27.69 3.13
N ASP A 443 9.98 27.46 3.41
CA ASP A 443 9.44 27.51 4.77
C ASP A 443 10.14 26.46 5.67
N PRO A 444 10.40 26.76 6.96
CA PRO A 444 10.97 25.80 7.89
C PRO A 444 10.26 24.44 7.95
N TYR A 445 8.93 24.39 7.83
CA TYR A 445 8.16 23.13 7.77
C TYR A 445 8.54 22.31 6.53
N SER A 446 8.49 22.92 5.34
CA SER A 446 8.85 22.26 4.08
C SER A 446 10.28 21.72 4.11
N ARG A 447 11.23 22.50 4.64
CA ARG A 447 12.64 22.06 4.78
C ARG A 447 12.80 20.92 5.78
N ALA A 448 12.09 20.95 6.91
CA ALA A 448 12.09 19.86 7.87
C ALA A 448 11.49 18.59 7.25
N THR A 449 10.34 18.69 6.58
CA THR A 449 9.70 17.57 5.90
C THR A 449 10.58 17.00 4.78
N LEU A 450 11.32 17.83 4.02
CA LEU A 450 12.29 17.32 3.03
C LEU A 450 13.45 16.55 3.66
N LYS A 451 13.92 16.95 4.84
CA LYS A 451 14.93 16.17 5.60
C LYS A 451 14.37 14.82 6.03
N ASP A 452 13.12 14.79 6.50
CA ASP A 452 12.44 13.56 6.89
C ASP A 452 12.21 12.64 5.68
N ILE A 453 11.76 13.20 4.54
CA ILE A 453 11.62 12.48 3.26
C ILE A 453 12.98 11.92 2.81
N LYS A 454 14.05 12.73 2.85
CA LYS A 454 15.41 12.26 2.54
C LYS A 454 15.79 11.07 3.41
N HIS A 455 15.61 11.18 4.73
CA HIS A 455 15.92 10.10 5.66
C HIS A 455 15.10 8.84 5.34
N SER A 456 13.81 9.01 5.02
CA SER A 456 12.94 7.90 4.58
C SER A 456 13.44 7.25 3.31
N LEU A 457 13.81 8.02 2.28
CA LEU A 457 14.32 7.49 1.01
C LEU A 457 15.67 6.77 1.18
N GLU A 458 16.56 7.29 2.02
CA GLU A 458 17.82 6.61 2.37
C GLU A 458 17.54 5.30 3.12
N THR A 459 16.58 5.31 4.05
CA THR A 459 16.18 4.12 4.80
C THR A 459 15.56 3.06 3.87
N ASP A 460 14.65 3.46 2.98
CA ASP A 460 14.04 2.60 1.98
C ASP A 460 15.09 2.00 1.03
N GLN A 461 16.06 2.81 0.61
CA GLN A 461 17.19 2.36 -0.21
C GLN A 461 18.00 1.28 0.51
N TRP A 462 18.38 1.48 1.77
CA TRP A 462 19.11 0.49 2.57
C TRP A 462 18.27 -0.74 2.93
N ALA A 463 16.95 -0.62 2.83
CA ALA A 463 16.01 -1.73 2.91
C ALA A 463 15.74 -2.37 1.54
N ALA A 464 16.60 -2.21 0.53
CA ALA A 464 16.42 -2.76 -0.82
C ALA A 464 15.09 -2.40 -1.50
N LYS A 465 14.52 -1.23 -1.20
CA LYS A 465 13.34 -0.72 -1.90
C LYS A 465 13.76 0.19 -3.05
N PHE A 466 14.01 -0.39 -4.22
CA PHE A 466 14.49 0.37 -5.38
C PHE A 466 13.35 0.85 -6.27
N LYS A 467 13.44 2.09 -6.73
CA LYS A 467 12.54 2.60 -7.77
C LYS A 467 12.88 1.93 -9.10
N THR A 468 11.88 1.33 -9.75
CA THR A 468 12.08 0.63 -11.03
C THR A 468 11.35 1.33 -12.17
N SER A 469 11.48 0.81 -13.39
CA SER A 469 10.60 1.11 -14.53
C SER A 469 9.34 0.23 -14.56
N GLY A 470 9.18 -0.66 -13.58
CA GLY A 470 8.06 -1.57 -13.50
C GLY A 470 6.76 -0.91 -13.05
N LYS A 471 5.65 -1.63 -13.20
CA LYS A 471 4.29 -1.16 -12.90
C LYS A 471 3.48 -2.27 -12.23
N TYR A 472 2.55 -1.89 -11.36
CA TYR A 472 1.55 -2.81 -10.82
C TYR A 472 0.31 -2.82 -11.72
N THR A 473 -0.04 -3.97 -12.27
CA THR A 473 -1.19 -4.15 -13.18
C THR A 473 -2.03 -5.33 -12.71
N PHE A 474 -3.33 -5.34 -13.02
CA PHE A 474 -4.15 -6.54 -12.77
C PHE A 474 -3.62 -7.72 -13.57
N VAL A 475 -3.74 -8.92 -13.00
CA VAL A 475 -3.51 -10.17 -13.74
C VAL A 475 -4.81 -10.73 -14.26
N VAL A 476 -4.85 -11.00 -15.56
CA VAL A 476 -6.03 -11.52 -16.27
C VAL A 476 -5.60 -12.79 -17.01
N PRO A 477 -6.40 -13.87 -17.05
CA PRO A 477 -6.05 -15.02 -17.86
C PRO A 477 -6.24 -14.73 -19.35
N ASP A 478 -5.84 -15.66 -20.21
CA ASP A 478 -6.22 -15.62 -21.62
C ASP A 478 -7.74 -15.79 -21.78
N LEU A 479 -8.46 -14.67 -21.87
CA LEU A 479 -9.92 -14.66 -22.03
C LEU A 479 -10.38 -15.11 -23.42
N TYR A 480 -9.48 -15.11 -24.41
CA TYR A 480 -9.77 -15.70 -25.72
C TYR A 480 -9.82 -17.22 -25.59
N ALA A 481 -8.85 -17.83 -24.90
CA ALA A 481 -8.89 -19.25 -24.56
C ALA A 481 -10.14 -19.62 -23.76
N PHE A 482 -10.58 -18.74 -22.85
CA PHE A 482 -11.84 -18.95 -22.12
C PHE A 482 -13.06 -18.95 -23.06
N CYS A 483 -13.09 -18.08 -24.08
CA CYS A 483 -14.15 -18.10 -25.08
C CYS A 483 -14.08 -19.33 -26.01
N GLU A 484 -12.89 -19.79 -26.37
CA GLU A 484 -12.71 -21.08 -27.08
C GLU A 484 -13.29 -22.24 -26.26
N TYR A 485 -13.06 -22.23 -24.94
CA TYR A 485 -13.64 -23.23 -24.04
C TYR A 485 -15.17 -23.15 -23.97
N LEU A 486 -15.73 -21.94 -23.77
CA LEU A 486 -17.17 -21.75 -23.60
C LEU A 486 -17.98 -21.97 -24.88
N PHE A 487 -17.57 -21.35 -25.99
CA PHE A 487 -18.38 -21.23 -27.22
C PHE A 487 -17.96 -22.20 -28.33
N LEU A 488 -16.71 -22.67 -28.32
CA LEU A 488 -16.23 -23.70 -29.27
C LEU A 488 -16.15 -25.09 -28.63
N HIS A 489 -16.41 -25.19 -27.32
CA HIS A 489 -16.35 -26.43 -26.54
C HIS A 489 -15.00 -27.16 -26.63
N ILE A 490 -13.91 -26.40 -26.79
CA ILE A 490 -12.56 -26.94 -26.85
C ILE A 490 -12.06 -27.17 -25.42
N SER A 491 -11.88 -28.43 -25.02
CA SER A 491 -11.48 -28.76 -23.64
C SER A 491 -10.07 -28.29 -23.27
N ASN A 492 -9.16 -28.20 -24.24
CA ASN A 492 -7.79 -27.69 -24.07
C ASN A 492 -7.52 -26.60 -25.11
N PRO A 493 -8.07 -25.39 -24.90
CA PRO A 493 -7.93 -24.29 -25.84
C PRO A 493 -6.46 -23.86 -25.94
N LYS A 494 -6.09 -23.31 -27.11
CA LYS A 494 -4.72 -22.83 -27.35
C LYS A 494 -4.54 -21.41 -26.83
N GLY A 495 -5.58 -20.59 -26.88
CA GLY A 495 -5.48 -19.17 -26.61
C GLY A 495 -4.62 -18.43 -27.63
N LEU A 496 -4.18 -17.25 -27.24
CA LEU A 496 -3.37 -16.33 -28.04
C LEU A 496 -1.92 -16.20 -27.53
N LEU A 497 -1.59 -16.84 -26.41
CA LEU A 497 -0.27 -16.80 -25.78
C LEU A 497 0.29 -18.21 -25.59
N ASN A 498 1.53 -18.44 -26.01
CA ASN A 498 2.24 -19.69 -25.79
C ASN A 498 2.83 -19.79 -24.38
N ASN A 499 3.29 -20.99 -24.01
CA ASN A 499 4.09 -21.18 -22.79
C ASN A 499 5.33 -20.26 -22.83
N GLY A 500 5.63 -19.58 -21.73
CA GLY A 500 6.69 -18.57 -21.66
C GLY A 500 6.28 -17.17 -22.10
N GLU A 501 5.03 -16.96 -22.54
CA GLU A 501 4.53 -15.67 -23.03
C GLU A 501 3.51 -15.02 -22.08
N VAL A 502 3.55 -13.69 -22.06
CA VAL A 502 2.56 -12.82 -21.42
C VAL A 502 2.22 -11.68 -22.37
N SER A 503 1.08 -11.02 -22.19
CA SER A 503 0.74 -9.81 -22.93
C SER A 503 0.48 -8.65 -21.98
N CYS A 504 1.23 -7.57 -22.13
CA CYS A 504 0.99 -6.31 -21.43
C CYS A 504 1.36 -5.13 -22.34
N LYS A 505 0.35 -4.41 -22.81
CA LYS A 505 0.52 -3.26 -23.72
C LYS A 505 1.30 -2.08 -23.11
N LEU A 506 1.45 -2.04 -21.78
CA LEU A 506 2.19 -1.00 -21.07
C LEU A 506 3.71 -1.07 -21.32
N PHE A 507 4.20 -2.21 -21.82
CA PHE A 507 5.59 -2.47 -22.11
C PHE A 507 5.78 -2.76 -23.60
N LYS A 508 7.01 -2.62 -24.10
CA LYS A 508 7.30 -2.87 -25.52
C LYS A 508 7.03 -4.34 -25.87
N ASP A 509 6.66 -4.60 -27.12
CA ASP A 509 6.56 -5.96 -27.63
C ASP A 509 7.95 -6.63 -27.69
N ASN A 510 7.97 -7.96 -27.62
CA ASN A 510 9.15 -8.80 -27.80
C ASN A 510 10.33 -8.45 -26.88
N ILE A 511 10.03 -8.06 -25.64
CA ILE A 511 11.02 -7.91 -24.56
C ILE A 511 10.70 -8.87 -23.42
N GLU A 512 11.70 -9.17 -22.61
CA GLU A 512 11.48 -9.94 -21.38
C GLU A 512 10.95 -9.05 -20.27
N LEU A 513 10.03 -9.61 -19.49
CA LEU A 513 9.46 -9.01 -18.30
C LEU A 513 9.69 -9.96 -17.12
N ASP A 514 10.16 -9.42 -16.00
CA ASP A 514 10.10 -10.11 -14.71
C ASP A 514 8.75 -9.81 -14.04
N CYS A 515 7.91 -10.83 -13.95
CA CYS A 515 6.59 -10.77 -13.33
C CYS A 515 6.70 -11.23 -11.88
N LEU A 516 6.30 -10.38 -10.95
CA LEU A 516 6.53 -10.57 -9.52
C LEU A 516 5.25 -10.36 -8.73
N ARG A 517 5.07 -11.15 -7.67
CA ARG A 517 3.98 -10.98 -6.70
C ARG A 517 4.52 -10.87 -5.28
N SER A 518 3.79 -10.16 -4.41
CA SER A 518 4.03 -10.14 -2.97
C SER A 518 2.98 -10.97 -2.22
N PRO A 519 3.35 -11.69 -1.14
CA PRO A 519 4.72 -11.83 -0.61
C PRO A 519 5.61 -12.65 -1.55
N HIS A 520 6.91 -12.32 -1.58
CA HIS A 520 7.93 -13.09 -2.30
C HIS A 520 8.79 -13.79 -1.24
N LEU A 521 8.83 -15.11 -1.23
CA LEU A 521 9.37 -15.91 -0.12
C LEU A 521 10.47 -16.86 -0.59
N TYR A 522 10.28 -17.48 -1.75
CA TYR A 522 11.23 -18.40 -2.36
C TYR A 522 12.12 -17.66 -3.37
N ILE A 523 12.25 -18.11 -4.62
CA ILE A 523 12.85 -17.33 -5.71
C ILE A 523 11.81 -17.26 -6.83
N GLU A 524 10.78 -16.45 -6.61
CA GLU A 524 9.55 -16.41 -7.41
C GLU A 524 9.64 -15.34 -8.51
N HIS A 525 10.73 -15.37 -9.29
CA HIS A 525 10.94 -14.49 -10.44
C HIS A 525 10.39 -15.16 -11.71
N ALA A 526 9.23 -14.71 -12.20
CA ALA A 526 8.61 -15.28 -13.39
C ALA A 526 8.96 -14.46 -14.63
N ILE A 527 10.05 -14.87 -15.29
CA ILE A 527 10.58 -14.18 -16.47
C ILE A 527 9.87 -14.70 -17.72
N ARG A 528 9.20 -13.82 -18.46
CA ARG A 528 8.37 -14.14 -19.62
C ARG A 528 8.58 -13.16 -20.77
N THR A 529 8.33 -13.61 -21.99
CA THR A 529 8.40 -12.75 -23.18
C THR A 529 7.08 -12.02 -23.35
N ASN A 530 7.12 -10.70 -23.49
CA ASN A 530 5.95 -9.89 -23.80
C ASN A 530 5.56 -10.07 -25.26
N ARG A 531 4.28 -10.34 -25.52
CA ARG A 531 3.67 -10.41 -26.85
C ARG A 531 2.46 -9.49 -26.91
N HIS A 532 2.42 -8.57 -27.86
CA HIS A 532 1.24 -7.72 -28.07
C HIS A 532 0.13 -8.47 -28.81
N VAL A 533 -1.11 -8.32 -28.33
CA VAL A 533 -2.31 -8.99 -28.87
C VAL A 533 -3.43 -7.94 -29.02
N ASP A 534 -3.19 -6.99 -29.93
CA ASP A 534 -3.93 -5.72 -30.02
C ASP A 534 -5.42 -5.83 -30.38
N SER A 535 -5.89 -7.00 -30.82
CA SER A 535 -7.31 -7.21 -31.16
C SER A 535 -8.16 -7.63 -29.98
N TRP A 536 -7.56 -8.23 -28.94
CA TRP A 536 -8.29 -8.91 -27.86
C TRP A 536 -7.86 -8.45 -26.46
N PHE A 537 -6.58 -8.16 -26.25
CA PHE A 537 -6.03 -7.82 -24.93
C PHE A 537 -5.80 -6.31 -24.79
N ASN A 538 -6.92 -5.58 -24.70
CA ASN A 538 -6.94 -4.12 -24.88
C ASN A 538 -6.87 -3.30 -23.59
N THR A 539 -6.78 -3.94 -22.42
CA THR A 539 -6.72 -3.25 -21.11
C THR A 539 -5.29 -3.03 -20.64
N ASP A 540 -5.09 -2.31 -19.52
CA ASP A 540 -3.74 -2.10 -18.95
C ASP A 540 -3.26 -3.28 -18.07
N ALA A 541 -4.02 -4.38 -18.01
CA ALA A 541 -3.64 -5.61 -17.32
C ALA A 541 -2.46 -6.34 -17.99
N ILE A 542 -1.87 -7.26 -17.24
CA ILE A 542 -1.03 -8.32 -17.77
C ILE A 542 -1.88 -9.58 -17.97
N TYR A 543 -1.85 -10.11 -19.19
CA TYR A 543 -2.53 -11.34 -19.58
C TYR A 543 -1.55 -12.51 -19.54
N THR A 544 -1.96 -13.64 -18.96
CA THR A 544 -1.12 -14.83 -18.80
C THR A 544 -1.61 -16.01 -19.64
N SER A 545 -0.68 -16.70 -20.28
CA SER A 545 -0.96 -17.89 -21.10
C SER A 545 -1.61 -19.02 -20.29
N CYS A 546 -2.59 -19.71 -20.89
CA CYS A 546 -3.17 -20.94 -20.34
C CYS A 546 -2.28 -22.18 -20.51
N ALA A 547 -1.12 -22.05 -21.18
CA ALA A 547 -0.11 -23.09 -21.34
C ALA A 547 1.10 -22.91 -20.41
N ASP A 548 1.08 -21.94 -19.51
CA ASP A 548 2.19 -21.58 -18.62
C ASP A 548 1.85 -21.78 -17.13
N CYS A 549 2.82 -22.26 -16.35
CA CYS A 549 2.68 -22.47 -14.90
C CYS A 549 2.87 -21.19 -14.06
N ILE A 550 2.85 -19.99 -14.65
CA ILE A 550 3.12 -18.72 -13.97
C ILE A 550 2.25 -18.49 -12.74
N SER A 551 0.98 -18.91 -12.76
CA SER A 551 0.08 -18.82 -11.61
C SER A 551 0.56 -19.67 -10.42
N LYS A 552 1.31 -20.76 -10.67
CA LYS A 552 1.93 -21.59 -9.63
C LYS A 552 3.31 -21.09 -9.21
N VAL A 553 4.05 -20.42 -10.10
CA VAL A 553 5.29 -19.72 -9.74
C VAL A 553 4.98 -18.59 -8.75
N LEU A 554 3.97 -17.78 -9.06
CA LEU A 554 3.63 -16.56 -8.32
C LEU A 554 2.48 -16.75 -7.32
N GLN A 555 1.92 -17.97 -7.28
CA GLN A 555 0.81 -18.37 -6.41
C GLN A 555 -0.37 -17.37 -6.48
N PHE A 556 -0.86 -17.10 -7.70
CA PHE A 556 -1.97 -16.15 -7.91
C PHE A 556 -3.29 -16.74 -8.36
N ASP A 557 -4.35 -16.00 -8.01
CA ASP A 557 -5.68 -16.10 -8.60
C ASP A 557 -5.93 -14.83 -9.43
N ASN A 558 -7.09 -14.75 -10.07
CA ASN A 558 -7.48 -13.63 -10.92
C ASN A 558 -8.66 -12.85 -10.31
N ASP A 559 -8.79 -12.84 -8.97
CA ASP A 559 -9.91 -12.21 -8.25
C ASP A 559 -9.76 -10.69 -8.01
N GLY A 560 -8.65 -10.14 -8.50
CA GLY A 560 -8.20 -8.76 -8.31
C GLY A 560 -6.70 -8.64 -7.99
N ASP A 561 -5.95 -9.73 -8.10
CA ASP A 561 -4.50 -9.72 -7.91
C ASP A 561 -3.78 -8.81 -8.89
N LYS A 562 -2.66 -8.25 -8.43
CA LYS A 562 -1.78 -7.41 -9.25
C LYS A 562 -0.36 -7.94 -9.25
N LEU A 563 0.26 -7.95 -10.43
CA LEU A 563 1.68 -8.28 -10.58
C LEU A 563 2.49 -6.99 -10.71
N LEU A 564 3.66 -6.98 -10.08
CA LEU A 564 4.73 -6.05 -10.39
C LEU A 564 5.46 -6.57 -11.62
N VAL A 565 5.32 -5.87 -12.74
CA VAL A 565 5.94 -6.27 -14.02
C VAL A 565 7.11 -5.33 -14.27
N ILE A 566 8.34 -5.86 -14.40
CA ILE A 566 9.57 -5.08 -14.48
C ILE A 566 10.35 -5.41 -15.77
N PRO A 567 10.60 -4.41 -16.66
CA PRO A 567 11.39 -4.59 -17.88
C PRO A 567 12.87 -4.19 -17.67
N ASP A 568 13.45 -4.46 -16.50
CA ASP A 568 14.82 -4.05 -16.16
C ASP A 568 15.81 -5.18 -16.47
N GLU A 569 16.64 -5.00 -17.51
CA GLU A 569 17.58 -6.02 -17.96
C GLU A 569 18.60 -6.42 -16.88
N THR A 570 18.99 -5.51 -15.98
CA THR A 570 19.94 -5.85 -14.90
C THR A 570 19.29 -6.82 -13.93
N LEU A 571 18.05 -6.54 -13.52
CA LEU A 571 17.29 -7.42 -12.65
C LEU A 571 16.97 -8.77 -13.32
N ILE A 572 16.52 -8.75 -14.58
CA ILE A 572 16.15 -9.97 -15.32
C ILE A 572 17.35 -10.91 -15.46
N ASN A 573 18.50 -10.40 -15.89
CA ASN A 573 19.70 -11.21 -16.05
C ASN A 573 20.19 -11.78 -14.72
N LEU A 574 20.11 -10.99 -13.65
CA LEU A 574 20.43 -11.43 -12.30
C LEU A 574 19.47 -12.54 -11.83
N ALA A 575 18.17 -12.39 -12.06
CA ALA A 575 17.16 -13.37 -11.70
C ALA A 575 17.37 -14.69 -12.47
N LYS A 576 17.56 -14.66 -13.79
CA LYS A 576 17.89 -15.84 -14.60
C LYS A 576 19.10 -16.61 -14.06
N ARG A 577 20.17 -15.89 -13.73
CA ARG A 577 21.40 -16.49 -13.20
C ARG A 577 21.15 -17.20 -11.88
N ASN A 578 20.37 -16.61 -10.98
CA ASN A 578 20.02 -17.25 -9.70
C ASN A 578 19.07 -18.44 -9.89
N LEU A 579 18.04 -18.32 -10.74
CA LEU A 579 17.12 -19.43 -11.07
C LEU A 579 17.88 -20.64 -11.60
N GLN A 580 18.82 -20.43 -12.53
CA GLN A 580 19.64 -21.48 -13.11
C GLN A 580 20.62 -22.08 -12.08
N LYS A 581 21.33 -21.24 -11.32
CA LYS A 581 22.35 -21.67 -10.35
C LYS A 581 21.78 -22.54 -9.24
N TYR A 582 20.55 -22.27 -8.81
CA TYR A 582 19.88 -22.98 -7.72
C TYR A 582 18.79 -23.96 -8.19
N ASP A 583 18.72 -24.22 -9.51
CA ASP A 583 17.76 -25.13 -10.14
C ASP A 583 16.31 -24.94 -9.64
N ILE A 584 15.86 -23.68 -9.73
CA ILE A 584 14.58 -23.24 -9.19
C ILE A 584 13.44 -23.62 -10.14
N VAL A 585 12.43 -24.31 -9.60
CA VAL A 585 11.16 -24.63 -10.27
C VAL A 585 9.98 -24.26 -9.37
N PRO A 586 8.74 -24.18 -9.89
CA PRO A 586 7.57 -23.90 -9.06
C PRO A 586 7.41 -24.93 -7.93
N LEU A 587 6.93 -24.45 -6.78
CA LEU A 587 6.51 -25.33 -5.69
C LEU A 587 5.05 -25.74 -5.90
N PHE A 588 4.78 -27.04 -5.75
CA PHE A 588 3.42 -27.57 -5.84
C PHE A 588 3.08 -28.37 -4.59
N TYR A 589 1.92 -28.10 -4.00
CA TYR A 589 1.38 -28.80 -2.84
C TYR A 589 -0.15 -28.70 -2.86
N ASN A 590 -0.81 -29.75 -2.38
CA ASN A 590 -2.26 -29.82 -2.38
C ASN A 590 -2.84 -29.04 -1.20
N MET A 591 -3.46 -27.90 -1.47
CA MET A 591 -4.09 -27.08 -0.43
C MET A 591 -5.36 -27.77 0.09
N ALA A 592 -5.38 -28.10 1.38
CA ALA A 592 -6.56 -28.66 2.05
C ALA A 592 -7.36 -27.60 2.82
N LYS A 593 -8.60 -27.96 3.19
CA LYS A 593 -9.52 -27.14 3.97
C LYS A 593 -10.22 -27.99 5.02
N ALA A 594 -10.54 -27.39 6.17
CA ALA A 594 -11.39 -28.03 7.16
C ALA A 594 -12.79 -28.28 6.57
N GLY A 595 -13.40 -29.39 6.99
CA GLY A 595 -14.74 -29.81 6.57
C GLY A 595 -15.83 -28.79 6.92
N ALA A 596 -17.00 -28.97 6.30
CA ALA A 596 -18.18 -28.19 6.63
C ALA A 596 -18.63 -28.45 8.07
N LYS A 597 -19.18 -27.43 8.72
CA LYS A 597 -19.80 -27.51 10.04
C LYS A 597 -21.13 -26.76 9.99
N GLU A 598 -22.05 -27.14 10.86
CA GLU A 598 -23.24 -26.35 11.12
C GLU A 598 -22.84 -24.97 11.64
N LEU A 599 -23.43 -23.93 11.08
CA LEU A 599 -23.23 -22.55 11.46
C LEU A 599 -24.12 -22.23 12.69
N THR A 600 -23.50 -22.29 13.86
CA THR A 600 -24.08 -21.91 15.16
C THR A 600 -23.19 -20.87 15.85
N PRO A 601 -23.69 -20.08 16.82
CA PRO A 601 -22.85 -19.13 17.56
C PRO A 601 -21.59 -19.75 18.19
N ASP A 602 -21.66 -21.01 18.64
CA ASP A 602 -20.51 -21.77 19.13
C ASP A 602 -19.48 -22.05 18.02
N SER A 603 -19.94 -22.58 16.88
CA SER A 603 -19.06 -22.85 15.74
C SER A 603 -18.40 -21.56 15.20
N LEU A 604 -19.14 -20.45 15.18
CA LEU A 604 -18.67 -19.13 14.75
C LEU A 604 -17.54 -18.64 15.65
N TYR A 605 -17.74 -18.76 16.97
CA TYR A 605 -16.72 -18.40 17.95
C TYR A 605 -15.47 -19.29 17.82
N ASP A 606 -15.64 -20.61 17.74
CA ASP A 606 -14.52 -21.55 17.64
C ASP A 606 -13.69 -21.29 16.37
N GLY A 607 -14.33 -21.02 15.24
CA GLY A 607 -13.65 -20.66 13.99
C GLY A 607 -12.80 -19.39 14.10
N LEU A 608 -13.32 -18.35 14.77
CA LEU A 608 -12.57 -17.12 15.03
C LEU A 608 -11.34 -17.38 15.91
N ILE A 609 -11.49 -18.12 17.01
CA ILE A 609 -10.40 -18.39 17.96
C ILE A 609 -9.30 -19.24 17.34
N CYS A 610 -9.66 -20.27 16.57
CA CYS A 610 -8.70 -21.03 15.79
C CYS A 610 -7.86 -20.11 14.90
N ALA A 611 -8.49 -19.25 14.11
CA ALA A 611 -7.76 -18.33 13.23
C ALA A 611 -6.93 -17.27 13.97
N TYR A 612 -7.40 -16.77 15.12
CA TYR A 612 -6.66 -15.82 15.96
C TYR A 612 -5.37 -16.38 16.56
N THR A 613 -5.30 -17.71 16.74
CA THR A 613 -4.18 -18.40 17.37
C THR A 613 -3.25 -19.06 16.35
N GLY A 614 -3.75 -19.45 15.17
CA GLY A 614 -2.97 -20.16 14.16
C GLY A 614 -2.31 -19.31 13.06
N GLY A 615 -2.54 -17.98 13.01
CA GLY A 615 -2.26 -17.13 11.84
C GLY A 615 -0.97 -16.30 11.79
N ASN A 616 0.13 -16.69 12.47
CA ASN A 616 1.33 -15.82 12.56
C ASN A 616 2.30 -15.94 11.36
N ILE A 617 1.91 -15.34 10.23
CA ILE A 617 2.73 -15.22 9.01
C ILE A 617 4.09 -14.55 9.27
N GLY A 618 4.14 -13.61 10.22
CA GLY A 618 5.32 -12.82 10.52
C GLY A 618 6.50 -13.67 11.01
N GLU A 619 6.24 -14.69 11.82
CA GLU A 619 7.29 -15.58 12.33
C GLU A 619 7.92 -16.42 11.23
N ILE A 620 7.11 -17.01 10.35
CA ILE A 620 7.58 -17.83 9.22
C ILE A 620 8.35 -16.97 8.21
N SER A 621 7.82 -15.82 7.83
CA SER A 621 8.51 -14.91 6.89
C SER A 621 9.85 -14.38 7.45
N ASN A 622 9.94 -14.12 8.75
CA ASN A 622 11.19 -13.77 9.41
C ASN A 622 12.18 -14.95 9.40
N ALA A 623 11.71 -16.17 9.63
CA ALA A 623 12.55 -17.37 9.56
C ALA A 623 13.15 -17.56 8.16
N ILE A 624 12.35 -17.43 7.10
CA ILE A 624 12.82 -17.45 5.70
C ILE A 624 13.88 -16.39 5.47
N THR A 625 13.64 -15.17 5.94
CA THR A 625 14.59 -14.06 5.79
C THR A 625 15.92 -14.35 6.51
N LYS A 626 15.91 -15.01 7.68
CA LYS A 626 17.15 -15.43 8.35
C LYS A 626 17.93 -16.44 7.50
N VAL A 627 17.24 -17.39 6.88
CA VAL A 627 17.87 -18.42 6.04
C VAL A 627 18.54 -17.78 4.83
N TRP A 628 17.83 -16.91 4.09
CA TRP A 628 18.41 -16.18 2.94
C TRP A 628 19.63 -15.33 3.27
N ASN A 629 19.74 -14.87 4.52
CA ASN A 629 20.83 -14.00 4.97
C ASN A 629 21.87 -14.73 5.85
N SER A 630 21.86 -16.07 5.87
CA SER A 630 22.74 -16.91 6.68
C SER A 630 24.11 -17.21 6.05
N GLY A 631 24.52 -16.46 5.02
CA GLY A 631 25.75 -16.68 4.27
C GLY A 631 25.55 -17.57 3.05
N VAL A 632 26.40 -18.59 2.88
CA VAL A 632 26.31 -19.52 1.74
C VAL A 632 24.98 -20.29 1.79
N ILE A 633 24.28 -20.32 0.66
CA ILE A 633 23.01 -21.03 0.50
C ILE A 633 23.26 -22.34 -0.24
N ASP A 634 23.11 -23.45 0.47
CA ASP A 634 23.20 -24.82 -0.05
C ASP A 634 21.80 -25.44 -0.24
N GLN A 635 21.76 -26.68 -0.73
CA GLN A 635 20.50 -27.37 -0.99
C GLN A 635 19.66 -27.61 0.28
N GLU A 636 20.29 -27.84 1.44
CA GLU A 636 19.56 -28.02 2.70
C GLU A 636 18.82 -26.73 3.08
N LYS A 637 19.47 -25.56 2.96
CA LYS A 637 18.84 -24.26 3.19
C LYS A 637 17.74 -23.95 2.16
N ILE A 638 17.94 -24.32 0.89
CA ILE A 638 16.87 -24.21 -0.13
C ILE A 638 15.65 -25.04 0.29
N ASN A 639 15.84 -26.28 0.73
CA ASN A 639 14.75 -27.14 1.20
C ASN A 639 14.05 -26.55 2.44
N VAL A 640 14.80 -25.96 3.37
CA VAL A 640 14.23 -25.22 4.50
C VAL A 640 13.34 -24.06 4.03
N VAL A 641 13.77 -23.28 3.03
CA VAL A 641 12.93 -22.21 2.48
C VAL A 641 11.69 -22.79 1.80
N LYS A 642 11.79 -23.90 1.06
CA LYS A 642 10.62 -24.56 0.44
C LYS A 642 9.57 -24.97 1.46
N TRP A 643 9.98 -25.64 2.55
CA TRP A 643 9.07 -26.02 3.64
C TRP A 643 8.42 -24.80 4.29
N LEU A 644 9.21 -23.77 4.62
CA LEU A 644 8.68 -22.55 5.24
C LEU A 644 7.77 -21.76 4.28
N CYS A 645 8.05 -21.78 2.98
CA CYS A 645 7.21 -21.16 1.96
C CYS A 645 5.84 -21.86 1.88
N MET A 646 5.83 -23.19 1.79
CA MET A 646 4.60 -24.00 1.87
C MET A 646 3.81 -23.70 3.16
N GLU A 647 4.46 -23.75 4.32
CA GLU A 647 3.82 -23.47 5.61
C GLU A 647 3.23 -22.04 5.64
N ASN A 648 3.93 -21.06 5.09
CA ASN A 648 3.43 -19.69 5.02
C ASN A 648 2.16 -19.59 4.17
N ASN A 649 2.15 -20.24 3.01
CA ASN A 649 1.00 -20.24 2.10
C ASN A 649 -0.23 -20.92 2.72
N PHE A 650 -0.05 -22.02 3.47
CA PHE A 650 -1.11 -22.59 4.31
C PHE A 650 -1.60 -21.62 5.40
N VAL A 651 -0.70 -20.89 6.07
CA VAL A 651 -1.07 -19.96 7.14
C VAL A 651 -1.81 -18.72 6.61
N ILE A 652 -1.48 -18.26 5.40
CA ILE A 652 -2.20 -17.17 4.72
C ILE A 652 -3.68 -17.56 4.52
N ASP A 653 -3.90 -18.78 4.06
CA ASP A 653 -5.23 -19.32 3.80
C ASP A 653 -5.94 -19.86 5.04
N TYR A 654 -5.20 -20.18 6.11
CA TYR A 654 -5.75 -20.68 7.38
C TYR A 654 -6.88 -19.79 7.93
N ALA A 655 -6.79 -18.47 7.71
CA ALA A 655 -7.84 -17.53 8.10
C ALA A 655 -9.21 -17.87 7.49
N LYS A 656 -9.25 -18.53 6.32
CA LYS A 656 -10.46 -18.99 5.61
C LYS A 656 -10.62 -20.51 5.62
N THR A 657 -9.53 -21.28 5.61
CA THR A 657 -9.57 -22.75 5.43
C THR A 657 -9.57 -23.51 6.75
N LEU A 658 -9.07 -22.90 7.83
CA LEU A 658 -8.84 -23.54 9.13
C LEU A 658 -7.98 -24.82 9.05
N TYR A 659 -7.18 -24.97 7.99
CA TYR A 659 -6.24 -26.08 7.81
C TYR A 659 -4.81 -25.57 7.72
N LYS A 660 -3.89 -26.22 8.43
CA LYS A 660 -2.45 -26.05 8.29
C LYS A 660 -1.76 -27.40 8.53
N PRO A 661 -0.65 -27.67 7.83
CA PRO A 661 0.11 -28.91 8.03
C PRO A 661 0.73 -28.96 9.43
N VAL A 662 0.96 -30.18 9.91
CA VAL A 662 1.69 -30.43 11.17
C VAL A 662 3.12 -30.77 10.81
N ARG A 663 4.05 -29.91 11.24
CA ARG A 663 5.48 -30.09 10.97
C ARG A 663 6.02 -31.34 11.68
N PRO A 664 6.66 -32.29 10.97
CA PRO A 664 7.34 -33.43 11.59
C PRO A 664 8.57 -33.03 12.42
N ASP A 665 8.92 -33.83 13.43
CA ASP A 665 10.04 -33.54 14.34
C ASP A 665 11.38 -33.44 13.60
N TRP A 666 11.66 -34.34 12.65
CA TRP A 666 12.91 -34.33 11.87
C TRP A 666 13.06 -33.06 11.02
N VAL A 667 11.95 -32.55 10.43
CA VAL A 667 11.94 -31.27 9.72
C VAL A 667 12.18 -30.12 10.69
N ASN A 668 11.53 -30.18 11.86
CA ASN A 668 11.66 -29.16 12.89
C ASN A 668 13.10 -29.06 13.40
N GLU A 669 13.82 -30.17 13.56
CA GLU A 669 15.24 -30.19 13.93
C GLU A 669 16.10 -29.47 12.89
N ILE A 670 15.88 -29.71 11.59
CA ILE A 670 16.62 -29.06 10.50
C ILE A 670 16.32 -27.57 10.46
N ILE A 671 15.04 -27.18 10.40
CA ILE A 671 14.63 -25.77 10.39
C ILE A 671 15.22 -25.03 11.60
N SER A 672 15.12 -25.65 12.80
CA SER A 672 15.62 -25.06 14.04
C SER A 672 17.12 -24.80 14.04
N LYS A 673 17.93 -25.53 13.26
CA LYS A 673 19.38 -25.25 13.11
C LYS A 673 19.61 -23.93 12.36
N HIS A 674 18.81 -23.64 11.34
CA HIS A 674 19.01 -22.52 10.41
C HIS A 674 18.34 -21.20 10.83
N VAL A 675 17.43 -21.22 11.82
CA VAL A 675 16.63 -20.04 12.21
C VAL A 675 16.98 -19.47 13.60
N LYS A 676 18.05 -19.95 14.25
CA LYS A 676 18.47 -19.53 15.61
C LYS A 676 19.01 -18.11 15.66
N SER A 677 19.61 -17.64 14.58
CA SER A 677 20.20 -16.30 14.51
C SER A 677 19.14 -15.22 14.73
N ARG A 678 19.59 -14.02 15.05
CA ARG A 678 18.76 -12.82 14.99
C ARG A 678 18.39 -12.54 13.53
N VAL A 679 17.45 -11.64 13.34
CA VAL A 679 17.07 -11.19 11.99
C VAL A 679 18.22 -10.38 11.36
N PRO A 680 18.32 -10.31 10.02
CA PRO A 680 19.47 -9.67 9.36
C PRO A 680 19.58 -8.17 9.66
N HIS A 681 20.78 -7.62 9.47
CA HIS A 681 21.12 -6.26 9.86
C HIS A 681 20.22 -5.20 9.20
N PHE A 682 19.86 -5.38 7.93
CA PHE A 682 18.98 -4.46 7.20
C PHE A 682 17.55 -4.34 7.78
N PHE A 683 17.13 -5.22 8.69
CA PHE A 683 15.82 -5.09 9.38
C PHE A 683 15.76 -3.84 10.28
N GLN A 684 16.90 -3.24 10.63
CA GLN A 684 16.92 -1.88 11.20
C GLN A 684 16.20 -0.88 10.27
N TYR A 685 16.40 -1.01 8.95
CA TYR A 685 15.82 -0.12 7.95
C TYR A 685 14.46 -0.62 7.47
N ALA A 686 14.32 -1.92 7.19
CA ALA A 686 13.09 -2.48 6.63
C ALA A 686 11.94 -2.61 7.65
N LYS A 687 12.26 -2.77 8.94
CA LYS A 687 11.31 -3.12 10.01
C LYS A 687 11.51 -2.32 11.31
N GLY A 688 12.44 -1.35 11.34
CA GLY A 688 12.71 -0.53 12.53
C GLY A 688 13.21 -1.32 13.74
N LYS A 689 13.94 -2.43 13.52
CA LYS A 689 14.52 -3.22 14.61
C LYS A 689 15.70 -2.49 15.26
N GLU A 690 15.88 -2.68 16.56
CA GLU A 690 17.02 -2.14 17.30
C GLU A 690 18.30 -2.93 17.05
N ILE A 691 19.47 -2.32 17.29
CA ILE A 691 20.78 -2.95 17.01
C ILE A 691 21.01 -4.26 17.76
N ASN A 692 20.44 -4.42 18.95
CA ASN A 692 20.53 -5.64 19.75
C ASN A 692 19.54 -6.74 19.31
N GLN A 693 18.63 -6.42 18.38
CA GLN A 693 17.63 -7.36 17.82
C GLN A 693 18.06 -7.95 16.49
N VAL A 694 19.13 -7.43 15.88
CA VAL A 694 19.63 -7.86 14.57
C VAL A 694 21.01 -8.50 14.68
N GLU A 695 21.43 -9.19 13.63
CA GLU A 695 22.80 -9.64 13.42
C GLU A 695 23.74 -8.47 13.06
N GLU A 696 25.05 -8.71 13.19
CA GLU A 696 26.05 -7.81 12.63
C GLU A 696 25.92 -7.73 11.11
N ARG A 697 26.34 -6.60 10.53
CA ARG A 697 26.21 -6.36 9.09
C ARG A 697 27.05 -7.35 8.31
N GLY A 698 26.40 -8.19 7.49
CA GLY A 698 27.05 -9.23 6.70
C GLY A 698 27.40 -8.82 5.26
N LEU A 699 27.76 -9.83 4.46
CA LEU A 699 28.03 -9.73 3.03
C LEU A 699 26.85 -10.18 2.15
N ASN A 700 25.67 -10.40 2.74
CA ASN A 700 24.47 -10.70 1.96
C ASN A 700 24.06 -9.51 1.07
N THR A 701 23.27 -9.79 0.04
CA THR A 701 22.86 -8.84 -1.00
C THR A 701 22.33 -7.53 -0.42
N VAL A 702 21.45 -7.59 0.58
CA VAL A 702 20.76 -6.41 1.10
C VAL A 702 21.65 -5.62 2.07
N ASP A 703 22.40 -6.28 2.95
CA ASP A 703 23.27 -5.62 3.93
C ASP A 703 24.40 -4.82 3.28
N ARG A 704 24.87 -5.24 2.08
CA ARG A 704 25.89 -4.53 1.29
C ARG A 704 25.42 -3.16 0.81
N ILE A 705 24.12 -2.97 0.58
CA ILE A 705 23.57 -1.76 -0.04
C ILE A 705 23.98 -0.50 0.73
N LYS A 706 23.87 -0.50 2.07
CA LYS A 706 24.23 0.69 2.86
C LYS A 706 25.69 1.11 2.70
N SER A 707 26.59 0.15 2.51
CA SER A 707 28.01 0.44 2.26
C SER A 707 28.23 1.06 0.88
N LEU A 708 27.48 0.60 -0.13
CA LEU A 708 27.53 1.09 -1.51
C LEU A 708 26.79 2.42 -1.70
N THR A 709 25.79 2.70 -0.87
CA THR A 709 24.97 3.91 -0.91
C THR A 709 25.00 4.64 0.43
N PRO A 710 26.14 5.26 0.82
CA PRO A 710 26.25 5.95 2.11
C PRO A 710 25.36 7.19 2.18
N ILE A 711 25.15 7.69 3.41
CA ILE A 711 24.37 8.91 3.68
C ILE A 711 24.84 10.06 2.80
N GLN A 712 23.89 10.70 2.11
CA GLN A 712 24.16 11.88 1.30
C GLN A 712 24.07 13.13 2.17
N LYS A 713 25.12 13.95 2.21
CA LYS A 713 25.09 15.24 2.92
C LYS A 713 24.48 16.30 2.01
N LEU A 714 23.22 16.64 2.24
CA LEU A 714 22.46 17.62 1.45
C LEU A 714 22.20 18.90 2.25
N ASN A 715 22.25 20.05 1.56
CA ASN A 715 21.94 21.35 2.14
C ASN A 715 20.57 21.84 1.64
N PHE A 716 19.60 21.95 2.55
CA PHE A 716 18.23 22.41 2.26
C PHE A 716 18.04 23.92 2.45
N ASN A 717 19.12 24.70 2.56
CA ASN A 717 19.04 26.15 2.52
C ASN A 717 18.95 26.61 1.07
N PHE A 718 17.72 26.64 0.55
CA PHE A 718 17.46 27.05 -0.81
C PHE A 718 17.75 28.54 -1.01
N LYS A 719 18.42 28.84 -2.11
CA LYS A 719 18.63 30.21 -2.56
C LYS A 719 17.41 30.67 -3.38
N ASN A 720 17.19 31.98 -3.46
CA ASN A 720 16.05 32.55 -4.19
C ASN A 720 16.06 32.21 -5.70
N ASP A 721 17.22 31.93 -6.28
CA ASP A 721 17.37 31.47 -7.66
C ASP A 721 17.07 29.97 -7.85
N ASN A 722 16.87 29.22 -6.77
CA ASN A 722 16.49 27.80 -6.77
C ASN A 722 14.95 27.62 -6.71
N VAL A 723 14.28 28.24 -5.74
CA VAL A 723 12.83 28.03 -5.52
C VAL A 723 12.01 29.33 -5.48
N GLY A 724 12.65 30.50 -5.60
CA GLY A 724 12.01 31.81 -5.44
C GLY A 724 12.05 32.33 -4.00
N LYS A 725 11.55 33.56 -3.78
CA LYS A 725 11.48 34.18 -2.45
C LYS A 725 10.10 33.92 -1.83
N PHE A 726 10.07 33.22 -0.71
CA PHE A 726 8.85 33.02 0.06
C PHE A 726 8.40 34.32 0.73
N ASP A 727 7.12 34.63 0.56
CA ASP A 727 6.38 35.71 1.20
C ASP A 727 5.07 35.12 1.71
N TYR A 728 4.88 35.19 3.03
CA TYR A 728 3.78 34.55 3.73
C TYR A 728 2.45 35.31 3.56
N ARG A 729 2.50 36.60 3.20
CA ARG A 729 1.31 37.45 3.01
C ARG A 729 0.39 36.93 1.91
N PHE A 730 0.94 36.21 0.92
CA PHE A 730 0.12 35.50 -0.07
C PHE A 730 -0.78 34.42 0.52
N LEU A 731 -0.55 33.97 1.74
CA LEU A 731 -1.38 32.99 2.44
C LEU A 731 -2.52 33.65 3.25
N LEU A 732 -2.49 34.97 3.44
CA LEU A 732 -3.49 35.73 4.20
C LEU A 732 -4.66 36.16 3.33
N LYS A 733 -5.87 36.23 3.88
CA LYS A 733 -7.00 36.94 3.24
C LYS A 733 -7.04 38.41 3.67
N ASN A 734 -6.77 38.69 4.94
CA ASN A 734 -6.64 40.00 5.53
C ASN A 734 -5.20 40.23 6.03
N GLU A 735 -4.46 41.14 5.40
CA GLU A 735 -3.09 41.48 5.79
C GLU A 735 -2.99 42.26 7.11
N GLU A 736 -4.10 42.82 7.59
CA GLU A 736 -4.17 43.65 8.81
C GLU A 736 -4.90 42.94 9.96
N ILE A 737 -4.93 41.60 9.96
CA ILE A 737 -5.63 40.80 10.98
C ILE A 737 -5.07 41.07 12.39
N GLU A 738 -5.96 41.36 13.35
CA GLU A 738 -5.59 41.43 14.77
C GLU A 738 -5.58 40.02 15.37
N VAL A 739 -4.50 39.67 16.08
CA VAL A 739 -4.30 38.31 16.59
C VAL A 739 -4.95 38.14 17.96
N ASP A 740 -5.96 37.27 18.04
CA ASP A 740 -6.53 36.80 19.30
C ASP A 740 -5.67 35.67 19.91
N GLU A 741 -5.05 35.94 21.06
CA GLU A 741 -4.19 34.98 21.74
C GLU A 741 -4.96 33.73 22.22
N ASN A 742 -6.28 33.79 22.40
CA ASN A 742 -7.11 32.63 22.74
C ASN A 742 -7.14 31.62 21.59
N VAL A 743 -7.22 32.09 20.34
CA VAL A 743 -7.17 31.25 19.14
C VAL A 743 -5.81 30.56 19.06
N LEU A 744 -4.73 31.32 19.26
CA LEU A 744 -3.38 30.76 19.24
C LEU A 744 -3.17 29.73 20.36
N GLN A 745 -3.62 30.03 21.57
CA GLN A 745 -3.48 29.13 22.71
C GLN A 745 -4.29 27.85 22.50
N ARG A 746 -5.53 27.95 22.01
CA ARG A 746 -6.35 26.78 21.70
C ARG A 746 -5.69 25.89 20.64
N PHE A 747 -5.14 26.49 19.59
CA PHE A 747 -4.40 25.74 18.57
C PHE A 747 -3.15 25.06 19.15
N ARG A 748 -2.42 25.73 20.06
CA ARG A 748 -1.27 25.15 20.78
C ARG A 748 -1.70 23.96 21.64
N ASP A 749 -2.81 24.07 22.36
CA ASP A 749 -3.34 23.00 23.20
C ASP A 749 -3.75 21.79 22.36
N ILE A 750 -4.50 22.01 21.28
CA ILE A 750 -4.90 20.95 20.36
C ILE A 750 -3.66 20.31 19.72
N SER A 751 -2.77 21.09 19.10
CA SER A 751 -1.57 20.56 18.44
C SER A 751 -0.62 19.82 19.38
N SER A 752 -0.54 20.20 20.66
CA SER A 752 0.28 19.52 21.67
C SER A 752 -0.31 18.18 22.11
N ASN A 753 -1.64 18.08 22.16
CA ASN A 753 -2.39 16.87 22.52
C ASN A 753 -2.54 15.89 21.35
N LEU A 754 -2.40 16.37 20.11
CA LEU A 754 -2.32 15.58 18.88
C LEU A 754 -0.95 14.88 18.70
N ARG A 755 -0.19 14.63 19.77
CA ARG A 755 1.00 13.75 19.71
C ARG A 755 0.55 12.31 19.62
N PHE A 756 0.25 11.86 18.41
CA PHE A 756 -0.09 10.48 18.14
C PHE A 756 1.13 9.57 18.31
N CYS A 757 0.97 8.47 19.06
CA CYS A 757 1.91 7.36 19.02
C CYS A 757 1.59 6.50 17.80
N ASP A 758 2.45 6.52 16.78
CA ASP A 758 2.42 5.66 15.58
C ASP A 758 2.77 4.18 15.91
N SER A 759 2.20 3.60 16.97
CA SER A 759 2.62 2.25 17.39
C SER A 759 1.96 1.12 16.60
N ASP A 760 0.78 1.33 16.00
CA ASP A 760 -0.05 0.24 15.48
C ASP A 760 -0.35 0.30 13.96
N GLY A 761 0.37 1.11 13.18
CA GLY A 761 0.40 1.00 11.71
C GLY A 761 -0.93 1.15 10.95
N THR A 762 -2.05 1.45 11.61
CA THR A 762 -3.33 1.76 10.98
C THR A 762 -3.62 3.25 11.11
N ALA A 763 -3.46 3.97 10.01
CA ALA A 763 -3.70 5.42 9.86
C ALA A 763 -5.19 5.84 9.99
N LEU A 764 -6.04 5.06 10.65
CA LEU A 764 -7.51 5.18 10.56
C LEU A 764 -8.17 6.18 11.53
N ASN A 765 -7.39 6.96 12.29
CA ASN A 765 -7.94 7.78 13.38
C ASN A 765 -7.49 9.25 13.39
N TYR A 766 -6.95 9.76 12.28
CA TYR A 766 -6.45 11.14 12.23
C TYR A 766 -7.52 12.12 11.73
N GLN A 767 -8.28 11.75 10.70
CA GLN A 767 -9.17 12.71 10.04
C GLN A 767 -10.34 13.15 10.91
N ALA A 768 -11.04 12.22 11.58
CA ALA A 768 -12.14 12.55 12.49
C ALA A 768 -11.66 13.49 13.63
N VAL A 769 -10.46 13.24 14.14
CA VAL A 769 -9.85 14.06 15.19
C VAL A 769 -9.50 15.46 14.67
N TYR A 770 -8.98 15.59 13.45
CA TYR A 770 -8.70 16.89 12.83
C TYR A 770 -9.98 17.66 12.47
N ASP A 771 -11.02 16.98 12.00
CA ASP A 771 -12.33 17.57 11.67
C ASP A 771 -12.98 18.15 12.95
N GLN A 772 -13.02 17.39 14.06
CA GLN A 772 -13.51 17.90 15.34
C GLN A 772 -12.62 19.04 15.88
N ALA A 773 -11.30 18.89 15.83
CA ALA A 773 -10.38 19.94 16.25
C ALA A 773 -10.62 21.25 15.48
N LYS A 774 -11.01 21.16 14.20
CA LYS A 774 -11.35 22.31 13.38
C LYS A 774 -12.65 22.95 13.87
N GLU A 775 -13.69 22.17 14.14
CA GLU A 775 -14.94 22.68 14.73
C GLU A 775 -14.71 23.36 16.07
N GLU A 776 -13.90 22.78 16.96
CA GLU A 776 -13.56 23.38 18.26
C GLU A 776 -12.88 24.74 18.13
N MET A 777 -12.07 24.94 17.07
CA MET A 777 -11.47 26.24 16.77
C MET A 777 -12.52 27.26 16.31
N LEU A 778 -13.51 26.83 15.52
CA LEU A 778 -14.58 27.68 15.00
C LEU A 778 -15.62 28.07 16.08
N MET A 779 -15.69 27.31 17.18
CA MET A 779 -16.54 27.67 18.34
C MET A 779 -16.03 28.90 19.12
N LEU A 780 -14.83 29.42 18.84
CA LEU A 780 -14.27 30.60 19.50
C LEU A 780 -14.91 31.93 19.04
N GLY A 781 -15.90 31.89 18.15
CA GLY A 781 -16.64 33.08 17.71
C GLY A 781 -16.00 33.83 16.54
N HIS A 782 -14.91 33.30 15.98
CA HIS A 782 -14.25 33.82 14.78
C HIS A 782 -14.68 33.05 13.54
N ASN A 783 -14.74 33.73 12.39
CA ASN A 783 -14.95 33.02 11.12
C ASN A 783 -13.67 32.24 10.74
N ILE A 784 -13.82 31.31 9.79
CA ILE A 784 -12.72 30.42 9.41
C ILE A 784 -11.51 31.15 8.82
N ASP A 785 -11.74 32.23 8.05
CA ASP A 785 -10.66 32.96 7.38
C ASP A 785 -9.82 33.73 8.41
N ASP A 786 -10.48 34.40 9.37
CA ASP A 786 -9.81 35.12 10.45
C ASP A 786 -8.95 34.16 11.30
N VAL A 787 -9.49 32.98 11.65
CA VAL A 787 -8.71 31.93 12.36
C VAL A 787 -7.48 31.52 11.56
N VAL A 788 -7.62 31.32 10.25
CA VAL A 788 -6.50 30.95 9.39
C VAL A 788 -5.46 32.06 9.31
N ASP A 789 -5.89 33.31 9.14
CA ASP A 789 -4.99 34.46 9.02
C ASP A 789 -4.20 34.71 10.31
N MET A 790 -4.86 34.63 11.48
CA MET A 790 -4.21 34.69 12.79
C MET A 790 -3.15 33.59 12.96
N LEU A 791 -3.47 32.36 12.53
CA LEU A 791 -2.54 31.23 12.57
C LEU A 791 -1.41 31.38 11.55
N VAL A 792 -1.66 31.98 10.38
CA VAL A 792 -0.63 32.24 9.37
C VAL A 792 0.37 33.27 9.89
N GLU A 793 -0.10 34.38 10.46
CA GLU A 793 0.75 35.40 11.10
C GLU A 793 1.63 34.78 12.18
N ASP A 794 1.05 34.00 13.09
CA ASP A 794 1.81 33.36 14.17
C ASP A 794 2.83 32.31 13.65
N LEU A 795 2.37 31.36 12.82
CA LEU A 795 3.16 30.19 12.44
C LEU A 795 4.22 30.48 11.37
N PHE A 796 3.98 31.45 10.47
CA PHE A 796 4.85 31.76 9.32
C PHE A 796 5.62 33.08 9.47
N HIS A 797 5.12 34.03 10.26
CA HIS A 797 5.79 35.32 10.50
C HIS A 797 6.44 35.42 11.88
N SER A 798 5.64 35.37 12.95
CA SER A 798 6.06 35.68 14.32
C SER A 798 6.96 34.60 14.93
N ARG A 799 6.47 33.37 15.06
CA ARG A 799 7.24 32.26 15.67
C ARG A 799 8.04 31.43 14.67
N ARG A 800 7.63 31.41 13.39
CA ARG A 800 8.27 30.67 12.30
C ARG A 800 8.58 29.21 12.64
N VAL A 801 7.58 28.49 13.13
CA VAL A 801 7.77 27.13 13.67
C VAL A 801 7.99 26.08 12.57
N GLU A 802 8.76 25.04 12.89
CA GLU A 802 8.96 23.89 11.98
C GLU A 802 7.77 22.93 11.95
N LYS A 803 6.94 22.87 13.00
CA LYS A 803 5.85 21.88 13.10
C LYS A 803 4.51 22.51 12.73
N LYS A 804 4.07 22.31 11.48
CA LYS A 804 2.81 22.85 10.94
C LYS A 804 1.83 21.78 10.44
N LYS A 805 2.04 20.49 10.75
CA LYS A 805 1.18 19.39 10.24
C LYS A 805 -0.30 19.61 10.59
N ALA A 806 -0.63 19.84 11.86
CA ALA A 806 -2.02 20.05 12.28
C ALA A 806 -2.69 21.23 11.55
N PHE A 807 -1.95 22.34 11.36
CA PHE A 807 -2.44 23.49 10.59
C PHE A 807 -2.80 23.09 9.15
N TRP A 808 -1.91 22.39 8.46
CA TRP A 808 -2.16 21.96 7.08
C TRP A 808 -3.28 20.93 6.94
N GLU A 809 -3.43 20.00 7.89
CA GLU A 809 -4.52 19.01 7.90
C GLU A 809 -5.89 19.66 8.15
N MET A 810 -5.95 20.67 9.03
CA MET A 810 -7.21 21.35 9.40
C MET A 810 -7.61 22.45 8.39
N PHE A 811 -6.65 23.24 7.93
CA PHE A 811 -6.89 24.52 7.24
C PHE A 811 -6.23 24.63 5.86
N GLY A 812 -5.51 23.61 5.40
CA GLY A 812 -4.75 23.70 4.15
C GLY A 812 -5.59 24.04 2.91
N GLU A 813 -6.86 23.63 2.86
CA GLU A 813 -7.76 23.97 1.76
C GLU A 813 -8.14 25.47 1.75
N VAL A 814 -8.38 26.05 2.93
CA VAL A 814 -8.68 27.49 3.08
C VAL A 814 -7.47 28.32 2.66
N VAL A 815 -6.27 27.92 3.08
CA VAL A 815 -5.01 28.55 2.66
C VAL A 815 -4.82 28.47 1.14
N TYR A 816 -5.23 27.38 0.52
CA TYR A 816 -5.17 27.23 -0.94
C TYR A 816 -6.11 28.20 -1.65
N GLU A 817 -7.31 28.43 -1.10
CA GLU A 817 -8.26 29.43 -1.61
C GLU A 817 -7.69 30.85 -1.48
N HIS A 818 -7.18 31.23 -0.30
CA HIS A 818 -6.50 32.52 -0.09
C HIS A 818 -5.38 32.73 -1.11
N LEU A 819 -4.50 31.74 -1.23
CA LEU A 819 -3.37 31.78 -2.15
C LEU A 819 -3.80 31.86 -3.62
N SER A 820 -4.86 31.16 -4.01
CA SER A 820 -5.40 31.19 -5.37
C SER A 820 -6.00 32.55 -5.73
N ASN A 821 -6.60 33.24 -4.75
CA ASN A 821 -7.13 34.59 -4.93
C ASN A 821 -6.02 35.65 -4.98
N ASN A 822 -5.00 35.51 -4.15
CA ASN A 822 -3.89 36.46 -4.07
C ASN A 822 -2.90 36.34 -5.24
N LEU A 823 -2.82 35.16 -5.89
CA LEU A 823 -1.96 34.94 -7.05
C LEU A 823 -2.75 35.07 -8.36
N SER A 824 -2.55 36.18 -9.06
CA SER A 824 -3.05 36.34 -10.44
C SER A 824 -2.56 35.20 -11.34
N GLN A 825 -3.43 34.69 -12.23
CA GLN A 825 -3.06 33.68 -13.25
C GLN A 825 -1.91 34.14 -14.16
N ASN A 826 -1.72 35.45 -14.31
CA ASN A 826 -0.63 36.01 -15.10
C ASN A 826 0.65 36.24 -14.29
N TYR A 827 0.60 36.14 -12.95
CA TYR A 827 1.75 36.32 -12.07
C TYR A 827 2.49 34.99 -11.82
N ILE A 828 3.29 34.59 -12.80
CA ILE A 828 3.93 33.28 -12.85
C ILE A 828 5.40 33.33 -12.42
N GLN A 829 5.96 32.17 -12.07
CA GLN A 829 7.38 32.03 -11.73
C GLN A 829 8.24 31.80 -12.97
N CYS A 830 9.32 32.57 -13.14
CA CYS A 830 10.26 32.40 -14.25
C CYS A 830 11.00 31.06 -14.17
N ALA A 831 10.94 30.25 -15.24
CA ALA A 831 11.57 28.92 -15.28
C ALA A 831 13.11 28.93 -15.17
N HIS A 832 13.77 30.08 -15.34
CA HIS A 832 15.22 30.21 -15.21
C HIS A 832 15.68 30.80 -13.87
N CYS A 833 15.17 31.98 -13.49
CA CYS A 833 15.63 32.68 -12.28
C CYS A 833 14.70 32.53 -11.07
N GLN A 834 13.57 31.83 -11.24
CA GLN A 834 12.59 31.53 -10.18
C GLN A 834 11.94 32.76 -9.53
N LYS A 835 12.15 33.95 -10.09
CA LYS A 835 11.43 35.17 -9.68
C LYS A 835 10.07 35.20 -10.36
N ARG A 836 9.05 35.66 -9.63
CA ARG A 836 7.73 35.91 -10.21
C ARG A 836 7.73 37.16 -11.09
N PHE A 837 6.89 37.13 -12.13
CA PHE A 837 6.68 38.23 -13.06
C PHE A 837 5.29 38.09 -13.68
N TYR A 838 4.73 39.21 -14.14
CA TYR A 838 3.50 39.20 -14.94
C TYR A 838 3.84 38.81 -16.37
N ARG A 839 3.25 37.72 -16.86
CA ARG A 839 3.37 37.33 -18.26
C ARG A 839 2.56 38.28 -19.14
N GLU A 840 3.16 38.71 -20.23
CA GLU A 840 2.53 39.56 -21.25
C GLU A 840 1.79 38.71 -22.29
N ASN A 841 2.17 37.43 -22.43
CA ASN A 841 1.47 36.47 -23.28
C ASN A 841 1.37 35.08 -22.62
N PRO A 842 0.37 34.24 -23.00
CA PRO A 842 0.17 32.93 -22.38
C PRO A 842 1.33 31.95 -22.52
N LYS A 843 2.17 32.10 -23.56
CA LYS A 843 3.31 31.22 -23.86
C LYS A 843 4.61 31.65 -23.18
N GLN A 844 4.63 32.81 -22.51
CA GLN A 844 5.82 33.35 -21.87
C GLN A 844 6.11 32.58 -20.58
N ILE A 845 7.26 31.91 -20.52
CA ILE A 845 7.71 31.12 -19.35
C ILE A 845 8.97 31.70 -18.69
N TYR A 846 9.56 32.73 -19.29
CA TYR A 846 10.74 33.43 -18.78
C TYR A 846 10.42 34.91 -18.61
N CYS A 847 10.91 35.53 -17.53
CA CYS A 847 10.80 36.97 -17.38
C CYS A 847 11.64 37.70 -18.45
N ASN A 848 11.29 38.96 -18.74
CA ASN A 848 11.93 39.77 -19.79
C ASN A 848 13.48 39.79 -19.68
N LYS A 849 14.01 39.85 -18.45
CA LYS A 849 15.46 39.78 -18.18
C LYS A 849 16.10 38.44 -18.57
N CYS A 850 15.40 37.32 -18.39
CA CYS A 850 15.91 35.98 -18.71
C CYS A 850 15.70 35.63 -20.19
N GLN A 851 14.59 36.07 -20.78
CA GLN A 851 14.30 35.90 -22.20
C GLN A 851 15.37 36.57 -23.06
N ASN A 852 15.78 37.80 -22.69
CA ASN A 852 16.86 38.53 -23.36
C ASN A 852 18.24 37.88 -23.19
N LYS A 853 18.52 37.21 -22.06
CA LYS A 853 19.79 36.48 -21.87
C LYS A 853 19.90 35.22 -22.74
N LYS A 854 18.78 34.54 -23.03
CA LYS A 854 18.74 33.40 -23.96
C LYS A 854 18.86 33.85 -25.43
N SER A 855 18.21 34.95 -25.82
CA SER A 855 18.34 35.48 -27.19
C SER A 855 19.77 35.95 -27.50
N ILE A 856 20.50 36.48 -26.51
CA ILE A 856 21.92 36.87 -26.66
C ILE A 856 22.86 35.64 -26.77
N LYS A 857 22.60 34.56 -26.00
CA LYS A 857 23.36 33.29 -26.10
C LYS A 857 23.07 32.50 -27.38
N ALA A 858 21.86 32.60 -27.94
CA ALA A 858 21.52 31.97 -29.22
C ALA A 858 22.12 32.71 -30.43
N ASN A 859 22.51 33.99 -30.27
CA ASN A 859 23.05 34.83 -31.34
C ASN A 859 24.57 34.98 -31.33
N THR A 860 25.28 34.29 -30.43
CA THR A 860 26.75 34.30 -30.38
C THR A 860 27.33 32.89 -30.29
N LYS A 861 28.46 32.65 -30.98
CA LYS A 861 29.27 31.43 -30.93
C LYS A 861 30.70 31.79 -30.55
N ILE A 862 31.40 30.86 -29.91
CA ILE A 862 32.81 31.02 -29.55
C ILE A 862 33.65 30.39 -30.66
N LEU A 863 34.58 31.14 -31.24
CA LEU A 863 35.54 30.68 -32.26
C LEU A 863 36.97 30.99 -31.82
N GLN A 864 37.96 30.34 -32.41
CA GLN A 864 39.36 30.77 -32.29
C GLN A 864 39.70 31.80 -33.37
N CYS A 865 40.47 32.82 -33.00
CA CYS A 865 40.98 33.83 -33.92
C CYS A 865 41.90 33.16 -34.95
N ALA A 866 41.60 33.31 -36.24
CA ALA A 866 42.40 32.73 -37.33
C ALA A 866 43.84 33.26 -37.40
N GLY A 867 44.13 34.42 -36.80
CA GLY A 867 45.47 35.02 -36.81
C GLY A 867 46.35 34.65 -35.62
N CYS A 868 45.78 34.39 -34.44
CA CYS A 868 46.56 34.19 -33.21
C CYS A 868 46.04 33.08 -32.29
N GLY A 869 45.01 32.33 -32.69
CA GLY A 869 44.43 31.22 -31.92
C GLY A 869 43.63 31.62 -30.67
N LYS A 870 43.66 32.90 -30.25
CA LYS A 870 42.90 33.35 -29.07
C LYS A 870 41.39 33.16 -29.26
N THR A 871 40.73 32.68 -28.22
CA THR A 871 39.28 32.49 -28.17
C THR A 871 38.54 33.83 -28.25
N ILE A 872 37.63 33.98 -29.21
CA ILE A 872 36.82 35.18 -29.43
C ILE A 872 35.33 34.82 -29.52
N THR A 873 34.48 35.68 -28.99
CA THR A 873 33.02 35.53 -29.08
C THR A 873 32.53 36.32 -30.30
N VAL A 874 31.85 35.65 -31.23
CA VAL A 874 31.34 36.24 -32.48
C VAL A 874 29.86 35.98 -32.65
N SER A 875 29.17 36.76 -33.49
CA SER A 875 27.78 36.47 -33.82
C SER A 875 27.64 35.13 -34.57
N THR A 876 26.55 34.40 -34.36
CA THR A 876 26.22 33.18 -35.11
C THR A 876 26.06 33.41 -36.62
N ARG A 877 25.80 34.65 -37.05
CA ARG A 877 25.77 35.08 -38.47
C ARG A 877 27.16 35.30 -39.10
N CYS A 878 28.24 35.09 -38.35
CA CYS A 878 29.60 35.20 -38.88
C CYS A 878 29.98 33.91 -39.64
N HIS A 879 29.92 33.98 -40.98
CA HIS A 879 30.20 32.86 -41.91
C HIS A 879 31.64 32.86 -42.46
N ARG A 880 32.50 33.81 -42.05
CA ARG A 880 33.89 33.94 -42.51
C ARG A 880 34.87 33.67 -41.35
N GLU A 881 36.13 33.40 -41.68
CA GLU A 881 37.23 33.35 -40.69
C GLU A 881 37.23 34.62 -39.84
N ALA A 882 37.22 34.44 -38.51
CA ALA A 882 37.11 35.53 -37.56
C ALA A 882 38.49 35.87 -36.98
N TYR A 883 38.88 37.14 -37.04
CA TYR A 883 40.10 37.66 -36.43
C TYR A 883 39.76 38.51 -35.20
N CYS A 884 40.57 38.44 -34.15
CA CYS A 884 40.50 39.38 -33.03
C CYS A 884 40.81 40.81 -33.51
N PRO A 885 40.42 41.86 -32.75
CA PRO A 885 40.59 43.26 -33.17
C PRO A 885 42.03 43.60 -33.62
N GLU A 886 43.03 43.08 -32.91
CA GLU A 886 44.46 43.25 -33.22
C GLU A 886 44.83 42.60 -34.56
N CYS A 887 44.52 41.30 -34.74
CA CYS A 887 44.83 40.58 -35.98
C CYS A 887 44.03 41.10 -37.20
N LYS A 888 42.87 41.71 -36.98
CA LYS A 888 42.04 42.30 -38.04
C LYS A 888 42.71 43.54 -38.65
N ILE A 889 43.49 44.28 -37.88
CA ILE A 889 44.30 45.42 -38.36
C ILE A 889 45.44 44.89 -39.25
N HIS A 890 46.16 43.86 -38.79
CA HIS A 890 47.24 43.25 -39.57
C HIS A 890 46.75 42.62 -40.89
N ALA A 891 45.62 41.90 -40.87
CA ALA A 891 45.02 41.32 -42.08
C ALA A 891 44.57 42.39 -43.09
N ARG A 892 44.00 43.51 -42.61
CA ARG A 892 43.63 44.65 -43.47
C ARG A 892 44.84 45.35 -44.08
N ASN A 893 45.92 45.51 -43.30
CA ASN A 893 47.17 46.10 -43.79
C ASN A 893 47.86 45.19 -44.81
N ALA A 894 47.87 43.86 -44.60
CA ALA A 894 48.38 42.90 -45.56
C ALA A 894 47.55 42.82 -46.86
N ALA A 895 46.23 43.00 -46.77
CA ALA A 895 45.36 43.09 -47.95
C ALA A 895 45.57 44.39 -48.72
N ARG A 896 45.78 45.53 -48.03
CA ARG A 896 46.17 46.81 -48.65
C ARG A 896 47.53 46.75 -49.33
N LEU A 897 48.54 46.12 -48.70
CA LEU A 897 49.84 45.88 -49.34
C LEU A 897 49.69 44.99 -50.58
N ARG A 898 48.93 43.89 -50.52
CA ARG A 898 48.68 43.02 -51.68
C ARG A 898 47.97 43.76 -52.82
N ALA A 899 47.00 44.63 -52.53
CA ALA A 899 46.36 45.48 -53.53
C ALA A 899 47.33 46.52 -54.13
N TYR A 900 48.24 47.08 -53.32
CA TYR A 900 49.28 47.99 -53.77
C TYR A 900 50.30 47.33 -54.71
N TYR A 901 50.72 46.09 -54.43
CA TYR A 901 51.64 45.33 -55.30
C TYR A 901 50.95 44.71 -56.53
N LYS A 902 49.64 44.45 -56.49
CA LYS A 902 48.88 43.93 -57.64
C LYS A 902 48.69 44.97 -58.75
N ASN A 903 48.74 46.27 -58.41
CA ASN A 903 48.66 47.37 -59.37
C ASN A 903 50.01 47.80 -59.97
N LYS A 904 51.14 47.17 -59.58
CA LYS A 904 52.49 47.53 -60.07
C LYS A 904 53.06 46.58 -61.12
N TYR A 905 52.30 45.56 -61.54
CA TYR A 905 52.67 44.59 -62.59
C TYR A 905 51.67 44.54 -63.76
N LEU A 906 50.98 45.66 -64.01
CA LEU A 906 50.17 45.91 -65.20
C LEU A 906 50.58 47.27 -65.80
N VAL A 907 51.83 47.36 -66.25
CA VAL A 907 52.33 48.17 -67.39
C VAL A 907 53.42 47.35 -68.06
#